data_AF-A0A6P8JPA6-F1
#
_entry.id   AF-A0A6P8JPA6-F1
#
_cell.length_a   1.000
_cell.length_b   1.000
_cell.length_c   1.000
_cell.angle_alpha   90.00
_cell.angle_beta   90.00
_cell.angle_gamma   90.00
#
_symmetry.space_group_name_H-M   'P 1'
#
loop_
_entity.id
_entity.type
_entity.pdbx_description
1 polymer ?
#
loop_
_entity_poly.entity_id
_entity_poly.type
_entity_poly.pdbx_seq_one_letter_code
_entity_poly.pdbx_strand_id
1 'polypeptide(L)'
;METQPEVPEVPLRPFKLAHQVVSLTGISFERRSIIGVVELTIVPNSENLRLIRLNAKQLRIYNVVLNDVCQADFTYFDPFQNICYKDPKSRVLEVYSKHHLTAAQYTDPDVNNGELLIQVPPEGYSMIQEGQGLRIRIEFSLENPKCGVHFVIPPASTDEETQMNSSHMFTNCYENSSRLWFPCVDSFADPCTWRLEFTVDKNMTAVSCGELLEVIMTPDLRKKTFHYSVSTPVCAPNIALAVGQFDIYVDPHMHEVTHFCLPGLLPLLKNTVRYLHEAFEFYEETLSTRYPFSCYKQVFVDELDTDISAYATMSIASVNLLHSIAIIDQTYISRTFMSRAVAEQFFGCFITSHHWSDTWLAKGIAEYLCGLYSRKCFGNNEYRAWVQSELARVVRYEEQYGGIILDCSQPPAPLPVSGTNQSAASSKQQEIVHYFPIKSLHTVSPKYVEAMRRKAHFVIRMLENRIGQELLIQVFNKQLALASSAATTKIGAGLWSQLLISTNIFIKAIFTVTGKDMSVFMDQWVRTGGHAKFSLTSVFNRKRNTIELEIRQDYVNQRGIRKYNGPLMVQLQELDGTFKHTLQIESTLVKSDITCHSKSRRNKKKKIPLCTGEEVDMDLSAMDDSPVLWIRLDPEMILLRDLIIEQPDFQWQYQLRHERDVTAQFQAIQALQKYPTNATRLALTDTIESERCFYQVRCEAAHSLTKVANQMVASWSGPPAMLNIFRKFFGSFSAPHIIKLNNFSNFQLYFLQKAIPVAMAGLRTSHGICPPEVMRFLFDLFKYNENSRNHYTDAYYRAALVEALGETLTPVVSVAIHGTQITTDSLSTDAKLVLDEVTRLLNMEKHLPSYKYMVSVSCLKVIRKLQKFGHLPSLPHIYRSYAEYGIYLDLRIAAMECLVDFVKVDGRSEDLEHLITLLETDPDPAARHALAQLLIDNPPFTRESRSRLDKPNLVDRLWFSINRLPYDTKLRCDIVDLYYALYGSKRPNCLQAGENQSFYKDLMKDNNSSVGSVTGSFKKTSDSKSHLPTQTNTLDNEPQERQKPAMVTIKRTATEAFEVGDEIIKLERSEEITVLDEPVNVQAYDSETKVNVLQADEDARDTHQATKRLKSEMYAEDDNSSTMLDVGDSTRYESSHEEGKLKSGEGGLKKKKKKEKKKHKHKHKHKHTKDKDKDKERKDKDKRDPHISRLQARETATPDTLSSADSSNSNSLPPMNLN
;
A
#
# COMPACT_ATOMS: atom_id res chain seq x y z
N MET A 1 -28.75 34.84 -9.86
CA MET A 1 -27.69 34.07 -10.53
C MET A 1 -26.58 35.05 -10.85
N GLU A 2 -25.61 35.16 -9.95
CA GLU A 2 -24.33 35.76 -10.31
C GLU A 2 -23.49 34.66 -10.93
N THR A 3 -22.86 34.92 -12.07
CA THR A 3 -21.95 33.97 -12.71
C THR A 3 -20.73 33.79 -11.83
N GLN A 4 -20.58 32.61 -11.21
CA GLN A 4 -19.28 32.23 -10.65
C GLN A 4 -18.23 32.29 -11.77
N PRO A 5 -17.00 32.74 -11.49
CA PRO A 5 -15.96 32.75 -12.50
C PRO A 5 -15.70 31.31 -12.96
N GLU A 6 -15.86 31.07 -14.26
CA GLU A 6 -15.44 29.81 -14.86
C GLU A 6 -13.94 29.66 -14.65
N VAL A 7 -13.52 28.56 -14.01
CA VAL A 7 -12.10 28.18 -13.94
C VAL A 7 -11.67 27.93 -15.39
N PRO A 8 -10.66 28.66 -15.92
CA PRO A 8 -10.34 28.58 -17.35
C PRO A 8 -9.90 27.16 -17.72
N GLU A 9 -10.48 26.59 -18.78
CA GLU A 9 -10.19 25.22 -19.27
C GLU A 9 -8.80 25.10 -19.95
N VAL A 10 -7.87 26.02 -19.65
CA VAL A 10 -6.48 26.10 -20.14
C VAL A 10 -5.61 26.76 -19.06
N PRO A 11 -4.37 26.30 -18.79
CA PRO A 11 -3.48 26.95 -17.83
C PRO A 11 -3.18 28.40 -18.22
N LEU A 12 -3.08 29.31 -17.24
CA LEU A 12 -2.86 30.75 -17.44
C LEU A 12 -1.39 31.11 -17.79
N ARG A 13 -0.71 30.24 -18.56
CA ARG A 13 0.69 30.40 -18.96
C ARG A 13 0.81 31.27 -20.23
N PRO A 14 1.63 32.34 -20.23
CA PRO A 14 1.81 33.24 -21.38
C PRO A 14 2.70 32.64 -22.50
N PHE A 15 3.08 31.37 -22.37
CA PHE A 15 3.84 30.59 -23.34
C PHE A 15 3.46 29.10 -23.25
N LYS A 16 3.94 28.29 -24.21
CA LYS A 16 3.88 26.82 -24.21
C LYS A 16 5.27 26.24 -24.47
N LEU A 17 5.53 25.05 -23.93
CA LEU A 17 6.72 24.25 -24.24
C LEU A 17 6.45 23.35 -25.44
N ALA A 18 7.34 23.35 -26.43
CA ALA A 18 7.24 22.52 -27.63
C ALA A 18 8.16 21.29 -27.58
N HIS A 19 9.42 21.53 -27.22
CA HIS A 19 10.47 20.53 -27.15
C HIS A 19 11.43 20.85 -26.01
N GLN A 20 11.94 19.84 -25.32
CA GLN A 20 12.98 19.97 -24.31
C GLN A 20 14.12 18.99 -24.58
N VAL A 21 15.36 19.48 -24.56
CA VAL A 21 16.57 18.67 -24.58
C VAL A 21 17.15 18.63 -23.18
N VAL A 22 17.45 17.45 -22.63
CA VAL A 22 18.16 17.29 -21.36
C VAL A 22 19.44 16.52 -21.62
N SER A 23 20.61 17.15 -21.40
CA SER A 23 21.92 16.54 -21.65
C SER A 23 22.74 16.53 -20.36
N LEU A 24 22.95 15.33 -19.78
CA LEU A 24 23.74 15.14 -18.56
C LEU A 24 25.13 14.58 -18.94
N THR A 25 26.15 15.41 -18.78
CA THR A 25 27.53 15.13 -19.24
C THR A 25 28.45 14.65 -18.10
N GLY A 26 28.12 15.02 -16.86
CA GLY A 26 28.95 14.78 -15.68
C GLY A 26 28.19 14.15 -14.52
N ILE A 27 27.74 12.90 -14.68
CA ILE A 27 27.30 12.06 -13.56
C ILE A 27 28.54 11.48 -12.86
N SER A 28 28.64 11.66 -11.53
CA SER A 28 29.72 11.12 -10.69
C SER A 28 29.15 10.50 -9.41
N PHE A 29 29.41 9.21 -9.22
CA PHE A 29 29.03 8.48 -8.01
C PHE A 29 29.88 8.91 -6.80
N GLU A 30 31.20 9.01 -6.96
CA GLU A 30 32.15 9.48 -5.93
C GLU A 30 31.68 10.77 -5.23
N ARG A 31 31.26 11.77 -6.02
CA ARG A 31 30.84 13.09 -5.54
C ARG A 31 29.33 13.22 -5.34
N ARG A 32 28.56 12.16 -5.66
CA ARG A 32 27.08 12.16 -5.72
C ARG A 32 26.55 13.39 -6.46
N SER A 33 27.12 13.67 -7.63
CA SER A 33 26.90 14.92 -8.36
C SER A 33 26.51 14.70 -9.81
N ILE A 34 25.66 15.58 -10.33
CA ILE A 34 25.26 15.64 -11.74
C ILE A 34 25.58 17.02 -12.27
N ILE A 35 26.22 17.09 -13.44
CA ILE A 35 26.39 18.31 -14.24
C ILE A 35 25.68 18.11 -15.57
N GLY A 36 24.89 19.09 -15.98
CA GLY A 36 24.08 19.01 -17.19
C GLY A 36 23.60 20.35 -17.72
N VAL A 37 22.95 20.27 -18.88
CA VAL A 37 22.34 21.38 -19.61
C VAL A 37 20.92 20.98 -19.98
N VAL A 38 19.97 21.90 -19.83
CA VAL A 38 18.62 21.77 -20.40
C VAL A 38 18.40 22.85 -21.45
N GLU A 39 17.84 22.48 -22.61
CA GLU A 39 17.43 23.41 -23.67
C GLU A 39 15.92 23.34 -23.87
N LEU A 40 15.21 24.40 -23.46
CA LEU A 40 13.76 24.50 -23.55
C LEU A 40 13.37 25.30 -24.80
N THR A 41 12.57 24.71 -25.68
CA THR A 41 11.99 25.41 -26.84
C THR A 41 10.59 25.91 -26.48
N ILE A 42 10.47 27.23 -26.32
CA ILE A 42 9.28 27.94 -25.86
C ILE A 42 8.61 28.66 -27.03
N VAL A 43 7.29 28.49 -27.16
CA VAL A 43 6.43 29.25 -28.08
C VAL A 43 5.65 30.29 -27.25
N PRO A 44 5.83 31.60 -27.48
CA PRO A 44 5.08 32.62 -26.75
C PRO A 44 3.60 32.61 -27.17
N ASN A 45 2.68 32.65 -26.20
CA ASN A 45 1.25 32.91 -26.43
C ASN A 45 0.94 34.42 -26.35
N SER A 46 1.88 35.23 -25.88
CA SER A 46 1.71 36.67 -25.63
C SER A 46 2.91 37.46 -26.13
N GLU A 47 2.63 38.49 -26.93
CA GLU A 47 3.59 39.46 -27.48
C GLU A 47 4.38 40.25 -26.41
N ASN A 48 3.94 40.21 -25.15
CA ASN A 48 4.51 40.96 -24.02
C ASN A 48 5.22 40.09 -22.97
N LEU A 49 5.75 38.92 -23.37
CA LEU A 49 6.46 38.00 -22.50
C LEU A 49 7.83 38.57 -22.02
N ARG A 50 7.86 39.18 -20.84
CA ARG A 50 9.10 39.76 -20.25
C ARG A 50 9.79 38.89 -19.20
N LEU A 51 9.04 38.03 -18.53
CA LEU A 51 9.50 37.16 -17.46
C LEU A 51 9.05 35.74 -17.77
N ILE A 52 10.02 34.82 -17.78
CA ILE A 52 9.78 33.39 -17.96
C ILE A 52 10.05 32.74 -16.61
N ARG A 53 9.07 32.00 -16.08
CA ARG A 53 9.18 31.34 -14.78
C ARG A 53 9.27 29.83 -14.97
N LEU A 54 10.25 29.22 -14.33
CA LEU A 54 10.51 27.79 -14.31
C LEU A 54 10.60 27.32 -12.86
N ASN A 55 10.40 26.03 -12.66
CA ASN A 55 10.63 25.36 -11.39
C ASN A 55 12.03 24.78 -11.32
N ALA A 56 12.72 25.04 -10.22
CA ALA A 56 14.01 24.47 -9.88
C ALA A 56 14.14 24.43 -8.36
N LYS A 57 14.74 23.38 -7.79
CA LYS A 57 15.04 23.28 -6.36
C LYS A 57 16.30 22.48 -6.12
N GLN A 58 17.11 22.90 -5.16
CA GLN A 58 18.41 22.29 -4.79
C GLN A 58 19.49 22.31 -5.90
N LEU A 59 19.16 22.84 -7.08
CA LEU A 59 20.05 22.99 -8.24
C LEU A 59 20.86 24.28 -8.17
N ARG A 60 22.12 24.22 -8.61
CA ARG A 60 22.99 25.38 -8.80
C ARG A 60 23.01 25.76 -10.28
N ILE A 61 22.37 26.87 -10.62
CA ILE A 61 22.40 27.43 -11.98
C ILE A 61 23.72 28.20 -12.17
N TYR A 62 24.43 27.95 -13.28
CA TYR A 62 25.64 28.67 -13.65
C TYR A 62 25.35 29.78 -14.67
N ASN A 63 24.58 29.46 -15.71
CA ASN A 63 24.34 30.37 -16.82
C ASN A 63 22.96 30.11 -17.47
N VAL A 64 22.38 31.17 -18.05
CA VAL A 64 21.16 31.13 -18.85
C VAL A 64 21.42 31.90 -20.14
N VAL A 65 21.27 31.22 -21.28
CA VAL A 65 21.51 31.77 -22.63
C VAL A 65 20.26 31.58 -23.48
N LEU A 66 19.91 32.61 -24.25
CA LEU A 66 18.77 32.62 -25.17
C LEU A 66 19.28 32.61 -26.61
N ASN A 67 18.72 31.69 -27.40
CA ASN A 67 19.07 31.46 -28.81
C ASN A 67 20.58 31.38 -29.08
N ASP A 68 21.33 30.84 -28.10
CA ASP A 68 22.79 30.64 -28.12
C ASP A 68 23.64 31.92 -28.33
N VAL A 69 23.02 33.11 -28.16
CA VAL A 69 23.64 34.43 -28.41
C VAL A 69 23.48 35.39 -27.22
N CYS A 70 22.30 35.46 -26.60
CA CYS A 70 22.00 36.50 -25.60
C CYS A 70 22.06 35.90 -24.18
N GLN A 71 22.95 36.39 -23.32
CA GLN A 71 22.94 36.01 -21.90
C GLN A 71 21.75 36.68 -21.19
N ALA A 72 21.07 35.94 -20.31
CA ALA A 72 19.86 36.43 -19.63
C ALA A 72 20.05 36.46 -18.10
N ASP A 73 19.69 37.60 -17.49
CA ASP A 73 19.65 37.72 -16.03
C ASP A 73 18.58 36.81 -15.43
N PHE A 74 18.93 36.09 -14.37
CA PHE A 74 18.01 35.21 -13.64
C PHE A 74 18.01 35.51 -12.14
N THR A 75 16.89 35.26 -11.49
CA THR A 75 16.74 35.33 -10.03
C THR A 75 16.09 34.05 -9.50
N TYR A 76 16.58 33.58 -8.36
CA TYR A 76 16.17 32.32 -7.74
C TYR A 76 15.66 32.55 -6.31
N PHE A 77 14.53 31.94 -5.96
CA PHE A 77 13.95 32.00 -4.62
C PHE A 77 13.22 30.69 -4.27
N ASP A 78 13.27 30.28 -3.01
CA ASP A 78 12.62 29.05 -2.53
C ASP A 78 11.65 29.37 -1.36
N PRO A 79 10.35 29.55 -1.64
CA PRO A 79 9.32 29.84 -0.62
C PRO A 79 9.18 28.78 0.47
N PHE A 80 9.73 27.57 0.28
CA PHE A 80 9.63 26.49 1.26
C PHE A 80 10.74 26.51 2.32
N GLN A 81 11.67 27.46 2.26
CA GLN A 81 12.68 27.69 3.29
C GLN A 81 12.16 28.67 4.35
N ASN A 82 11.98 28.20 5.59
CA ASN A 82 11.46 29.00 6.72
C ASN A 82 10.02 29.52 6.52
N ILE A 83 9.09 28.62 6.15
CA ILE A 83 7.65 28.88 5.94
C ILE A 83 7.01 29.67 7.12
N CYS A 84 7.48 29.46 8.35
CA CYS A 84 7.11 30.27 9.51
C CYS A 84 8.32 30.92 10.18
N TYR A 85 8.16 32.19 10.56
CA TYR A 85 9.14 32.93 11.35
C TYR A 85 9.43 32.24 12.70
N LYS A 86 10.67 32.42 13.19
CA LYS A 86 11.23 31.80 14.41
C LYS A 86 10.54 32.16 15.74
N ASP A 87 9.47 32.97 15.73
CA ASP A 87 8.71 33.35 16.92
C ASP A 87 8.05 32.11 17.60
N PRO A 88 8.33 31.81 18.88
CA PRO A 88 7.65 30.73 19.63
C PRO A 88 6.12 30.80 19.67
N LYS A 89 5.51 31.95 19.34
CA LYS A 89 4.06 32.14 19.26
C LYS A 89 3.47 31.63 17.94
N SER A 90 4.26 31.51 16.87
CA SER A 90 3.80 31.05 15.54
C SER A 90 3.54 29.54 15.45
N ARG A 91 3.89 28.78 16.51
CA ARG A 91 3.89 27.31 16.61
C ARG A 91 2.48 26.70 16.74
N VAL A 92 1.62 27.01 15.79
CA VAL A 92 0.22 26.58 15.70
C VAL A 92 -0.03 26.07 14.29
N LEU A 93 -0.57 24.86 14.17
CA LEU A 93 -0.69 24.20 12.86
C LEU A 93 -1.68 24.91 11.93
N GLU A 94 -2.71 25.56 12.49
CA GLU A 94 -3.67 26.43 11.78
C GLU A 94 -3.06 27.72 11.20
N VAL A 95 -1.86 28.11 11.67
CA VAL A 95 -1.07 29.21 11.12
C VAL A 95 -0.08 28.67 10.07
N TYR A 96 0.61 27.57 10.38
CA TYR A 96 1.53 26.93 9.44
C TYR A 96 0.82 26.47 8.16
N SER A 97 -0.35 25.84 8.24
CA SER A 97 -1.07 25.31 7.08
C SER A 97 -1.44 26.38 6.05
N LYS A 98 -1.74 27.60 6.51
CA LYS A 98 -1.99 28.77 5.66
C LYS A 98 -0.71 29.25 4.96
N HIS A 99 0.38 29.42 5.70
CA HIS A 99 1.68 29.82 5.13
C HIS A 99 2.23 28.74 4.18
N HIS A 100 1.99 27.45 4.47
CA HIS A 100 2.40 26.33 3.63
C HIS A 100 1.64 26.31 2.30
N LEU A 101 0.32 26.60 2.31
CA LEU A 101 -0.45 26.80 1.08
C LEU A 101 0.07 27.99 0.26
N THR A 102 0.32 29.12 0.91
CA THR A 102 0.86 30.32 0.25
C THR A 102 2.25 30.05 -0.36
N ALA A 103 3.14 29.33 0.33
CA ALA A 103 4.43 28.91 -0.19
C ALA A 103 4.28 28.02 -1.43
N ALA A 104 3.39 27.02 -1.39
CA ALA A 104 3.11 26.16 -2.53
C ALA A 104 2.57 26.96 -3.73
N GLN A 105 1.62 27.88 -3.51
CA GLN A 105 1.06 28.76 -4.55
C GLN A 105 2.09 29.69 -5.21
N TYR A 106 3.11 30.13 -4.47
CA TYR A 106 4.24 30.89 -5.03
C TYR A 106 5.22 30.04 -5.87
N THR A 107 5.09 28.71 -5.84
CA THR A 107 5.87 27.75 -6.66
C THR A 107 5.03 27.00 -7.68
N ASP A 108 3.76 27.37 -7.84
CA ASP A 108 2.77 26.65 -8.64
C ASP A 108 2.84 27.07 -10.12
N PRO A 109 3.29 26.18 -11.03
CA PRO A 109 3.39 26.50 -12.46
C PRO A 109 2.04 26.75 -13.13
N ASP A 110 0.93 26.21 -12.61
CA ASP A 110 -0.40 26.36 -13.23
C ASP A 110 -0.96 27.77 -13.02
N VAL A 111 -0.50 28.45 -11.96
CA VAL A 111 -0.74 29.87 -11.69
C VAL A 111 0.34 30.76 -12.35
N ASN A 112 1.18 30.20 -13.23
CA ASN A 112 2.32 30.88 -13.85
C ASN A 112 3.33 31.43 -12.82
N ASN A 113 3.59 30.68 -11.75
CA ASN A 113 4.65 30.94 -10.77
C ASN A 113 5.75 29.85 -10.84
N GLY A 114 6.89 30.07 -10.19
CA GLY A 114 8.02 29.14 -10.17
C GLY A 114 9.26 29.74 -9.53
N GLU A 115 10.11 28.90 -8.96
CA GLU A 115 11.28 29.27 -8.15
C GLU A 115 12.39 30.03 -8.91
N LEU A 116 12.48 29.85 -10.24
CA LEU A 116 13.47 30.48 -11.11
C LEU A 116 12.79 31.46 -12.07
N LEU A 117 13.08 32.76 -11.94
CA LEU A 117 12.66 33.77 -12.91
C LEU A 117 13.82 34.11 -13.85
N ILE A 118 13.58 34.02 -15.16
CA ILE A 118 14.49 34.48 -16.21
C ILE A 118 13.91 35.76 -16.80
N GLN A 119 14.73 36.82 -16.85
CA GLN A 119 14.36 38.07 -17.52
C GLN A 119 14.70 37.96 -18.99
N VAL A 120 13.73 38.25 -19.87
CA VAL A 120 14.00 38.31 -21.31
C VAL A 120 14.73 39.63 -21.61
N PRO A 121 15.93 39.60 -22.20
CA PRO A 121 16.69 40.81 -22.55
C PRO A 121 16.05 41.54 -23.75
N PRO A 122 16.40 42.83 -23.98
CA PRO A 122 15.76 43.65 -25.01
C PRO A 122 15.76 43.04 -26.42
N GLU A 123 16.82 42.35 -26.81
CA GLU A 123 16.94 41.67 -28.12
C GLU A 123 15.87 40.57 -28.30
N GLY A 124 15.48 39.88 -27.22
CA GLY A 124 14.45 38.85 -27.24
C GLY A 124 13.04 39.39 -27.48
N TYR A 125 12.76 40.67 -27.15
CA TYR A 125 11.44 41.26 -27.36
C TYR A 125 11.08 41.37 -28.84
N SER A 126 12.03 41.72 -29.71
CA SER A 126 11.79 41.75 -31.16
C SER A 126 11.43 40.36 -31.69
N MET A 127 12.14 39.32 -31.25
CA MET A 127 11.89 37.94 -31.66
C MET A 127 10.50 37.45 -31.21
N ILE A 128 10.06 37.84 -30.00
CA ILE A 128 8.71 37.55 -29.50
C ILE A 128 7.63 38.30 -30.32
N GLN A 129 7.87 39.56 -30.67
CA GLN A 129 6.94 40.36 -31.48
C GLN A 129 6.81 39.85 -32.93
N GLU A 130 7.86 39.24 -33.47
CA GLU A 130 7.83 38.49 -34.74
C GLU A 130 7.16 37.11 -34.62
N GLY A 131 6.75 36.69 -33.42
CA GLY A 131 6.15 35.38 -33.16
C GLY A 131 7.13 34.21 -33.22
N GLN A 132 8.43 34.47 -33.18
CA GLN A 132 9.44 33.41 -33.21
C GLN A 132 9.52 32.65 -31.86
N GLY A 133 9.84 31.36 -31.93
CA GLY A 133 10.11 30.55 -30.75
C GLY A 133 11.46 30.89 -30.12
N LEU A 134 11.54 30.83 -28.80
CA LEU A 134 12.78 31.03 -28.03
C LEU A 134 13.36 29.68 -27.60
N ARG A 135 14.66 29.47 -27.83
CA ARG A 135 15.45 28.42 -27.18
C ARG A 135 16.09 29.02 -25.92
N ILE A 136 15.83 28.41 -24.77
CA ILE A 136 16.48 28.75 -23.49
C ILE A 136 17.41 27.62 -23.10
N ARG A 137 18.72 27.88 -23.09
CA ARG A 137 19.76 26.98 -22.62
C ARG A 137 20.13 27.34 -21.18
N ILE A 138 20.02 26.37 -20.27
CA ILE A 138 20.31 26.55 -18.84
C ILE A 138 21.35 25.52 -18.42
N GLU A 139 22.48 25.99 -17.90
CA GLU A 139 23.60 25.15 -17.47
C GLU A 139 23.60 25.04 -15.93
N PHE A 140 23.61 23.82 -15.40
CA PHE A 140 23.37 23.57 -13.97
C PHE A 140 24.20 22.41 -13.39
N SER A 141 24.35 22.40 -12.07
CA SER A 141 24.79 21.23 -11.31
C SER A 141 23.86 20.92 -10.13
N LEU A 142 23.94 19.66 -9.72
CA LEU A 142 23.31 19.07 -8.55
C LEU A 142 24.42 18.40 -7.74
N GLU A 143 24.61 18.81 -6.49
CA GLU A 143 25.66 18.28 -5.60
C GLU A 143 25.00 17.65 -4.36
N ASN A 144 25.24 16.35 -4.14
CA ASN A 144 24.69 15.55 -3.04
C ASN A 144 23.17 15.73 -2.84
N PRO A 145 22.33 15.29 -3.80
CA PRO A 145 20.88 15.49 -3.78
C PRO A 145 20.24 14.84 -2.55
N LYS A 146 19.17 15.49 -2.05
CA LYS A 146 18.42 15.01 -0.86
C LYS A 146 17.08 14.39 -1.19
N CYS A 147 16.57 14.67 -2.39
CA CYS A 147 15.35 14.10 -2.95
C CYS A 147 15.36 14.32 -4.48
N GLY A 148 14.43 13.71 -5.22
CA GLY A 148 14.33 13.79 -6.68
C GLY A 148 15.29 12.85 -7.41
N VAL A 149 16.58 12.87 -7.08
CA VAL A 149 17.56 11.84 -7.46
C VAL A 149 18.09 11.16 -6.21
N HIS A 150 18.20 9.84 -6.25
CA HIS A 150 18.84 9.03 -5.22
C HIS A 150 20.12 8.38 -5.75
N PHE A 151 21.13 8.24 -4.90
CA PHE A 151 22.42 7.60 -5.19
C PHE A 151 22.65 6.47 -4.18
N VAL A 152 22.33 5.23 -4.58
CA VAL A 152 22.61 4.02 -3.79
C VAL A 152 24.07 3.64 -4.03
N ILE A 153 24.89 3.80 -2.99
CA ILE A 153 26.31 3.46 -3.01
C ILE A 153 26.56 2.59 -1.76
N PRO A 154 26.90 1.30 -1.91
CA PRO A 154 27.15 0.43 -0.77
C PRO A 154 28.28 0.96 0.12
N PRO A 155 28.25 0.68 1.45
CA PRO A 155 29.35 1.06 2.33
C PRO A 155 30.66 0.36 1.91
N ALA A 156 31.77 1.09 2.04
CA ALA A 156 33.12 0.68 1.61
C ALA A 156 33.74 -0.49 2.39
N SER A 157 32.97 -1.16 3.25
CA SER A 157 33.31 -2.43 3.91
C SER A 157 33.05 -3.66 3.02
N THR A 158 32.69 -3.44 1.76
CA THR A 158 32.39 -4.45 0.73
C THR A 158 33.43 -4.34 -0.37
N ASP A 159 33.87 -5.46 -0.95
CA ASP A 159 34.93 -5.48 -1.97
C ASP A 159 34.64 -4.49 -3.11
N GLU A 160 35.65 -3.74 -3.59
CA GLU A 160 35.47 -2.62 -4.54
C GLU A 160 34.70 -3.03 -5.81
N GLU A 161 34.94 -4.25 -6.31
CA GLU A 161 34.22 -4.81 -7.45
C GLU A 161 32.73 -5.04 -7.15
N THR A 162 32.40 -5.53 -5.97
CA THR A 162 31.00 -5.67 -5.49
C THR A 162 30.37 -4.29 -5.27
N GLN A 163 31.12 -3.33 -4.70
CA GLN A 163 30.64 -1.96 -4.52
C GLN A 163 30.32 -1.29 -5.86
N MET A 164 31.15 -1.47 -6.89
CA MET A 164 30.90 -0.98 -8.25
C MET A 164 29.68 -1.68 -8.88
N ASN A 165 29.61 -3.02 -8.81
CA ASN A 165 28.52 -3.81 -9.38
C ASN A 165 27.12 -3.47 -8.80
N SER A 166 27.06 -3.03 -7.53
CA SER A 166 25.80 -2.68 -6.84
C SER A 166 25.52 -1.17 -6.79
N SER A 167 26.46 -0.30 -7.15
CA SER A 167 26.25 1.16 -7.15
C SER A 167 25.31 1.58 -8.29
N HIS A 168 24.24 2.31 -7.94
CA HIS A 168 23.26 2.78 -8.91
C HIS A 168 22.57 4.08 -8.48
N MET A 169 22.04 4.81 -9.46
CA MET A 169 21.40 6.12 -9.33
C MET A 169 20.04 6.07 -10.02
N PHE A 170 19.00 6.65 -9.42
CA PHE A 170 17.69 6.74 -10.06
C PHE A 170 16.91 8.00 -9.66
N THR A 171 15.97 8.41 -10.51
CA THR A 171 14.97 9.44 -10.20
C THR A 171 13.85 8.84 -9.35
N ASN A 172 13.50 9.48 -8.22
CA ASN A 172 12.42 9.03 -7.35
C ASN A 172 11.06 9.62 -7.78
N CYS A 173 9.99 8.84 -7.63
CA CYS A 173 8.65 9.17 -8.14
C CYS A 173 7.71 9.72 -7.06
N TYR A 174 7.91 10.98 -6.67
CA TYR A 174 6.85 11.77 -6.03
C TYR A 174 6.40 12.86 -7.01
N GLU A 175 5.11 12.95 -7.31
CA GLU A 175 4.59 13.51 -8.58
C GLU A 175 5.26 14.82 -9.07
N ASN A 176 5.32 15.89 -8.27
CA ASN A 176 6.05 17.12 -8.61
C ASN A 176 7.53 17.06 -8.12
N SER A 177 8.33 16.17 -8.70
CA SER A 177 9.78 16.05 -8.41
C SER A 177 10.69 16.47 -9.56
N SER A 178 10.20 16.79 -10.75
CA SER A 178 11.11 17.06 -11.88
C SER A 178 11.92 18.34 -11.66
N ARG A 179 11.39 19.32 -10.90
CA ARG A 179 12.13 20.50 -10.43
C ARG A 179 13.38 20.20 -9.58
N LEU A 180 13.53 18.98 -9.04
CA LEU A 180 14.62 18.61 -8.13
C LEU A 180 15.86 18.07 -8.86
N TRP A 181 15.77 17.75 -10.16
CA TRP A 181 16.88 17.16 -10.93
C TRP A 181 17.27 17.95 -12.18
N PHE A 182 16.34 18.69 -12.80
CA PHE A 182 16.67 19.73 -13.80
C PHE A 182 15.66 20.90 -13.76
N PRO A 183 16.01 22.09 -14.29
CA PRO A 183 15.06 23.22 -14.37
C PRO A 183 13.97 22.97 -15.43
N CYS A 184 12.70 22.96 -15.04
CA CYS A 184 11.57 22.66 -15.94
C CYS A 184 10.28 23.39 -15.55
N VAL A 185 9.22 23.31 -16.36
CA VAL A 185 7.85 23.57 -15.87
C VAL A 185 7.32 22.26 -15.30
N ASP A 186 7.24 22.18 -13.97
CA ASP A 186 6.96 20.94 -13.23
C ASP A 186 5.45 20.77 -13.00
N SER A 187 4.72 20.58 -14.11
CA SER A 187 3.26 20.47 -14.20
C SER A 187 2.84 19.25 -15.03
N PHE A 188 1.70 18.65 -14.69
CA PHE A 188 1.05 17.61 -15.50
C PHE A 188 0.23 18.17 -16.67
N ALA A 189 0.08 19.50 -16.80
CA ALA A 189 -0.69 20.14 -17.85
C ALA A 189 0.12 20.65 -19.06
N ASP A 190 1.46 20.54 -19.04
CA ASP A 190 2.35 20.90 -20.16
C ASP A 190 3.00 19.65 -20.81
N PRO A 191 2.28 18.95 -21.71
CA PRO A 191 2.86 17.87 -22.50
C PRO A 191 3.78 18.43 -23.58
N CYS A 192 4.98 17.89 -23.72
CA CYS A 192 5.96 18.31 -24.73
C CYS A 192 6.83 17.13 -25.19
N THR A 193 7.56 17.32 -26.30
CA THR A 193 8.45 16.28 -26.86
C THR A 193 9.86 16.39 -26.27
N TRP A 194 10.59 15.28 -26.19
CA TRP A 194 11.87 15.25 -25.47
C TRP A 194 13.01 14.62 -26.28
N ARG A 195 14.22 15.17 -26.13
CA ARG A 195 15.50 14.53 -26.49
C ARG A 195 16.34 14.43 -25.22
N LEU A 196 16.81 13.24 -24.89
CA LEU A 196 17.49 12.98 -23.62
C LEU A 196 18.86 12.35 -23.89
N GLU A 197 19.91 12.91 -23.31
CA GLU A 197 21.30 12.52 -23.57
C GLU A 197 22.04 12.27 -22.26
N PHE A 198 22.56 11.06 -22.07
CA PHE A 198 23.15 10.65 -20.79
C PHE A 198 24.55 10.09 -20.99
N THR A 199 25.55 10.80 -20.49
CA THR A 199 26.97 10.41 -20.57
C THR A 199 27.39 9.73 -19.26
N VAL A 200 27.59 8.42 -19.31
CA VAL A 200 27.88 7.53 -18.18
C VAL A 200 29.19 6.76 -18.40
N ASP A 201 29.69 6.11 -17.36
CA ASP A 201 30.88 5.26 -17.46
C ASP A 201 30.66 4.04 -18.37
N LYS A 202 31.73 3.51 -18.97
CA LYS A 202 31.72 2.39 -19.91
C LYS A 202 31.04 1.13 -19.36
N ASN A 203 31.14 0.87 -18.06
CA ASN A 203 30.53 -0.31 -17.42
C ASN A 203 29.05 -0.11 -17.07
N MET A 204 28.60 1.15 -16.94
CA MET A 204 27.22 1.49 -16.59
C MET A 204 26.31 1.53 -17.82
N THR A 205 25.03 1.24 -17.61
CA THR A 205 23.96 1.46 -18.57
C THR A 205 23.03 2.56 -18.06
N ALA A 206 22.75 3.55 -18.92
CA ALA A 206 21.70 4.53 -18.66
C ALA A 206 20.39 4.01 -19.27
N VAL A 207 19.30 4.06 -18.50
CA VAL A 207 17.95 3.68 -18.95
C VAL A 207 17.01 4.85 -18.67
N SER A 208 16.33 5.32 -19.71
CA SER A 208 15.42 6.45 -19.63
C SER A 208 14.23 6.28 -20.59
N CYS A 209 13.25 7.19 -20.49
CA CYS A 209 12.07 7.23 -21.35
C CYS A 209 12.42 7.50 -22.82
N GLY A 210 11.56 7.03 -23.74
CA GLY A 210 11.67 7.22 -25.18
C GLY A 210 12.32 6.04 -25.90
N GLU A 211 12.46 6.13 -27.21
CA GLU A 211 13.21 5.19 -28.05
C GLU A 211 14.71 5.42 -27.88
N LEU A 212 15.52 4.34 -27.87
CA LEU A 212 16.98 4.45 -27.95
C LEU A 212 17.38 4.64 -29.40
N LEU A 213 17.93 5.80 -29.75
CA LEU A 213 18.38 6.08 -31.11
C LEU A 213 19.78 5.52 -31.35
N GLU A 214 20.73 5.86 -30.48
CA GLU A 214 22.13 5.46 -30.60
C GLU A 214 22.86 5.49 -29.25
N VAL A 215 23.97 4.74 -29.18
CA VAL A 215 24.90 4.74 -28.05
C VAL A 215 26.30 5.00 -28.59
N ILE A 216 26.80 6.22 -28.38
CA ILE A 216 28.10 6.69 -28.87
C ILE A 216 29.14 6.50 -27.77
N MET A 217 30.34 5.99 -28.09
CA MET A 217 31.46 6.05 -27.15
C MET A 217 32.15 7.42 -27.25
N THR A 218 32.44 8.04 -26.11
CA THR A 218 33.15 9.33 -26.10
C THR A 218 34.55 9.17 -26.72
N PRO A 219 35.16 10.26 -27.27
CA PRO A 219 36.49 10.19 -27.88
C PRO A 219 37.57 9.60 -26.99
N ASP A 220 37.46 9.78 -25.67
CA ASP A 220 38.39 9.23 -24.67
C ASP A 220 38.25 7.71 -24.44
N LEU A 221 37.25 7.06 -25.06
CA LEU A 221 36.85 5.65 -24.89
C LEU A 221 36.46 5.22 -23.45
N ARG A 222 36.47 6.15 -22.49
CA ARG A 222 36.11 5.92 -21.09
C ARG A 222 34.61 5.97 -20.80
N LYS A 223 33.84 6.79 -21.54
CA LYS A 223 32.41 6.99 -21.29
C LYS A 223 31.56 6.60 -22.51
N LYS A 224 30.28 6.34 -22.26
CA LYS A 224 29.23 6.10 -23.26
C LYS A 224 28.18 7.20 -23.13
N THR A 225 27.72 7.76 -24.25
CA THR A 225 26.59 8.68 -24.32
C THR A 225 25.40 7.98 -24.97
N PHE A 226 24.31 7.86 -24.23
CA PHE A 226 23.05 7.27 -24.70
C PHE A 226 22.13 8.39 -25.19
N HIS A 227 21.63 8.30 -26.43
CA HIS A 227 20.69 9.27 -27.01
C HIS A 227 19.28 8.65 -27.10
N TYR A 228 18.36 9.17 -26.29
CA TYR A 228 16.95 8.79 -26.28
C TYR A 228 16.07 9.90 -26.87
N SER A 229 14.94 9.51 -27.46
CA SER A 229 13.94 10.44 -28.00
C SER A 229 12.52 10.05 -27.60
N VAL A 230 11.75 10.99 -27.05
CA VAL A 230 10.31 10.83 -26.78
C VAL A 230 9.54 11.63 -27.81
N SER A 231 9.08 10.92 -28.84
CA SER A 231 8.29 11.44 -29.96
C SER A 231 6.85 11.78 -29.56
N THR A 232 6.27 11.00 -28.64
CA THR A 232 4.97 11.29 -28.02
C THR A 232 5.09 12.47 -27.04
N PRO A 233 4.16 13.45 -27.08
CA PRO A 233 4.21 14.59 -26.17
C PRO A 233 3.81 14.16 -24.74
N VAL A 234 4.72 14.32 -23.78
CA VAL A 234 4.55 13.93 -22.37
C VAL A 234 5.05 15.02 -21.41
N CYS A 235 4.46 15.06 -20.22
CA CYS A 235 4.72 16.09 -19.21
C CYS A 235 6.02 15.82 -18.42
N ALA A 236 6.69 16.87 -17.92
CA ALA A 236 7.99 16.74 -17.24
C ALA A 236 8.03 15.77 -16.03
N PRO A 237 6.97 15.63 -15.21
CA PRO A 237 6.88 14.58 -14.18
C PRO A 237 6.97 13.13 -14.69
N ASN A 238 6.64 12.88 -15.97
CA ASN A 238 6.61 11.54 -16.57
C ASN A 238 7.94 11.13 -17.24
N ILE A 239 9.02 11.90 -17.03
CA ILE A 239 10.39 11.60 -17.45
C ILE A 239 11.19 11.08 -16.26
N ALA A 240 12.00 10.03 -16.49
CA ALA A 240 12.81 9.40 -15.47
C ALA A 240 14.15 8.89 -16.03
N LEU A 241 15.10 8.65 -15.13
CA LEU A 241 16.42 8.12 -15.43
C LEU A 241 16.83 7.12 -14.35
N ALA A 242 17.37 5.98 -14.77
CA ALA A 242 18.15 5.08 -13.94
C ALA A 242 19.53 4.87 -14.58
N VAL A 243 20.59 4.87 -13.78
CA VAL A 243 21.98 4.59 -14.20
C VAL A 243 22.58 3.60 -13.22
N GLY A 244 23.08 2.47 -13.72
CA GLY A 244 23.68 1.43 -12.92
C GLY A 244 24.23 0.32 -13.82
N GLN A 245 24.80 -0.73 -13.22
CA GLN A 245 25.27 -1.87 -13.98
C GLN A 245 24.12 -2.87 -14.15
N PHE A 246 23.24 -2.63 -15.12
CA PHE A 246 22.04 -3.47 -15.29
C PHE A 246 22.24 -4.66 -16.23
N ASP A 247 21.93 -5.86 -15.74
CA ASP A 247 21.65 -7.05 -16.55
C ASP A 247 20.38 -6.82 -17.37
N ILE A 248 20.42 -7.10 -18.69
CA ILE A 248 19.31 -6.86 -19.63
C ILE A 248 18.58 -8.18 -19.95
N TYR A 249 17.25 -8.16 -19.88
CA TYR A 249 16.37 -9.25 -20.30
C TYR A 249 15.25 -8.72 -21.20
N VAL A 250 15.17 -9.21 -22.43
CA VAL A 250 14.08 -8.92 -23.38
C VAL A 250 13.00 -10.00 -23.22
N ASP A 251 11.72 -9.62 -23.25
CA ASP A 251 10.65 -10.61 -23.11
C ASP A 251 10.53 -11.54 -24.35
N PRO A 252 10.35 -12.87 -24.18
CA PRO A 252 10.25 -13.81 -25.29
C PRO A 252 8.96 -13.71 -26.11
N HIS A 253 7.88 -13.17 -25.54
CA HIS A 253 6.58 -13.05 -26.19
C HIS A 253 6.38 -11.67 -26.85
N MET A 254 6.92 -10.60 -26.24
CA MET A 254 6.88 -9.24 -26.82
C MET A 254 8.24 -8.55 -26.73
N HIS A 255 8.98 -8.53 -27.85
CA HIS A 255 10.35 -7.99 -27.90
C HIS A 255 10.45 -6.45 -27.71
N GLU A 256 9.32 -5.74 -27.76
CA GLU A 256 9.20 -4.32 -27.41
C GLU A 256 9.28 -4.08 -25.88
N VAL A 257 9.18 -5.15 -25.09
CA VAL A 257 9.21 -5.15 -23.63
C VAL A 257 10.60 -5.58 -23.13
N THR A 258 11.23 -4.71 -22.35
CA THR A 258 12.61 -4.84 -21.89
C THR A 258 12.75 -4.63 -20.39
N HIS A 259 13.61 -5.43 -19.76
CA HIS A 259 13.77 -5.48 -18.31
C HIS A 259 15.23 -5.35 -17.92
N PHE A 260 15.47 -4.63 -16.83
CA PHE A 260 16.78 -4.27 -16.32
C PHE A 260 16.81 -4.57 -14.82
N CYS A 261 17.83 -5.29 -14.36
CA CYS A 261 18.02 -5.57 -12.93
C CYS A 261 19.48 -5.49 -12.52
N LEU A 262 19.77 -5.28 -11.24
CA LEU A 262 21.13 -5.34 -10.71
C LEU A 262 21.75 -6.73 -10.92
N PRO A 263 23.09 -6.84 -11.01
CA PRO A 263 23.75 -8.06 -11.49
C PRO A 263 23.42 -9.30 -10.67
N GLY A 264 23.20 -10.42 -11.35
CA GLY A 264 22.93 -11.72 -10.70
C GLY A 264 21.48 -11.94 -10.24
N LEU A 265 20.62 -10.91 -10.26
CA LEU A 265 19.18 -11.04 -9.97
C LEU A 265 18.36 -11.60 -11.16
N LEU A 266 18.99 -11.75 -12.33
CA LEU A 266 18.39 -12.22 -13.59
C LEU A 266 17.49 -13.48 -13.45
N PRO A 267 17.81 -14.52 -12.65
CA PRO A 267 16.92 -15.69 -12.50
C PRO A 267 15.61 -15.39 -11.76
N LEU A 268 15.61 -14.40 -10.86
CA LEU A 268 14.41 -13.95 -10.15
C LEU A 268 13.56 -13.04 -11.05
N LEU A 269 14.21 -12.18 -11.83
CA LEU A 269 13.57 -11.33 -12.85
C LEU A 269 12.75 -12.16 -13.85
N LYS A 270 13.38 -13.18 -14.44
CA LYS A 270 12.73 -14.09 -15.43
C LYS A 270 11.48 -14.78 -14.90
N ASN A 271 11.45 -15.14 -13.62
CA ASN A 271 10.26 -15.74 -12.99
C ASN A 271 9.19 -14.70 -12.66
N THR A 272 9.62 -13.55 -12.12
CA THR A 272 8.73 -12.47 -11.67
C THR A 272 7.93 -11.90 -12.84
N VAL A 273 8.61 -11.54 -13.93
CA VAL A 273 8.02 -10.74 -15.02
C VAL A 273 7.34 -11.59 -16.10
N ARG A 274 7.47 -12.92 -16.04
CA ARG A 274 6.91 -13.90 -17.00
C ARG A 274 5.45 -13.67 -17.42
N TYR A 275 4.64 -13.06 -16.56
CA TYR A 275 3.20 -12.87 -16.74
C TYR A 275 2.81 -11.43 -17.12
N LEU A 276 3.78 -10.57 -17.45
CA LEU A 276 3.52 -9.18 -17.81
C LEU A 276 2.80 -9.06 -19.17
N HIS A 277 3.10 -9.93 -20.13
CA HIS A 277 2.44 -9.90 -21.44
C HIS A 277 0.93 -10.15 -21.34
N GLU A 278 0.48 -11.04 -20.43
CA GLU A 278 -0.94 -11.28 -20.13
C GLU A 278 -1.68 -10.00 -19.71
N ALA A 279 -0.99 -9.06 -19.05
CA ALA A 279 -1.56 -7.77 -18.63
C ALA A 279 -1.69 -6.78 -19.80
N PHE A 280 -0.69 -6.73 -20.69
CA PHE A 280 -0.78 -5.93 -21.92
C PHE A 280 -1.90 -6.44 -22.83
N GLU A 281 -1.93 -7.75 -23.13
CA GLU A 281 -2.99 -8.37 -23.94
C GLU A 281 -4.38 -8.07 -23.36
N PHE A 282 -4.55 -8.19 -22.04
CA PHE A 282 -5.82 -7.87 -21.38
C PHE A 282 -6.21 -6.40 -21.48
N TYR A 283 -5.26 -5.46 -21.39
CA TYR A 283 -5.58 -4.04 -21.51
C TYR A 283 -5.84 -3.61 -22.96
N GLU A 284 -5.14 -4.18 -23.94
CA GLU A 284 -5.45 -3.95 -25.35
C GLU A 284 -6.80 -4.56 -25.75
N GLU A 285 -7.13 -5.76 -25.27
CA GLU A 285 -8.46 -6.39 -25.38
C GLU A 285 -9.54 -5.48 -24.77
N THR A 286 -9.38 -5.09 -23.50
CA THR A 286 -10.38 -4.36 -22.73
C THR A 286 -10.59 -2.92 -23.20
N LEU A 287 -9.53 -2.22 -23.61
CA LEU A 287 -9.61 -0.84 -24.10
C LEU A 287 -9.83 -0.77 -25.62
N SER A 288 -9.72 -1.91 -26.33
CA SER A 288 -9.77 -2.02 -27.79
C SER A 288 -8.85 -1.00 -28.50
N THR A 289 -7.69 -0.73 -27.88
CA THR A 289 -6.70 0.26 -28.28
C THR A 289 -5.31 -0.32 -28.00
N ARG A 290 -4.35 -0.14 -28.92
CA ARG A 290 -2.96 -0.57 -28.70
C ARG A 290 -2.29 0.25 -27.58
N TYR A 291 -1.21 -0.29 -27.02
CA TYR A 291 -0.34 0.46 -26.11
C TYR A 291 0.16 1.77 -26.78
N PRO A 292 0.15 2.94 -26.11
CA PRO A 292 0.33 4.23 -26.79
C PRO A 292 1.78 4.61 -27.13
N PHE A 293 2.74 3.75 -26.77
CA PHE A 293 4.17 3.99 -26.94
C PHE A 293 4.85 2.80 -27.63
N SER A 294 6.01 3.02 -28.23
CA SER A 294 6.74 2.07 -29.07
C SER A 294 7.60 1.05 -28.32
N CYS A 295 7.82 1.21 -27.02
CA CYS A 295 8.54 0.24 -26.18
C CYS A 295 8.17 0.39 -24.70
N TYR A 296 8.39 -0.67 -23.93
CA TYR A 296 8.27 -0.68 -22.48
C TYR A 296 9.59 -1.08 -21.83
N LYS A 297 9.99 -0.34 -20.80
CA LYS A 297 11.18 -0.59 -19.98
C LYS A 297 10.77 -0.80 -18.53
N GLN A 298 11.38 -1.77 -17.83
CA GLN A 298 11.21 -1.94 -16.39
C GLN A 298 12.57 -2.06 -15.72
N VAL A 299 12.87 -1.19 -14.77
CA VAL A 299 14.14 -1.18 -14.03
C VAL A 299 13.90 -1.55 -12.58
N PHE A 300 14.59 -2.59 -12.10
CA PHE A 300 14.58 -2.99 -10.70
C PHE A 300 15.76 -2.37 -9.96
N VAL A 301 15.45 -1.53 -8.97
CA VAL A 301 16.41 -0.78 -8.13
C VAL A 301 16.15 -1.03 -6.64
N ASP A 302 17.13 -0.72 -5.80
CA ASP A 302 16.99 -0.78 -4.33
C ASP A 302 16.62 0.60 -3.75
N GLU A 303 16.30 0.67 -2.45
CA GLU A 303 15.99 1.91 -1.69
C GLU A 303 14.87 2.79 -2.30
N LEU A 304 13.94 2.18 -3.05
CA LEU A 304 12.83 2.87 -3.70
C LEU A 304 11.66 3.18 -2.74
N ASP A 305 11.22 4.44 -2.69
CA ASP A 305 10.19 4.97 -1.78
C ASP A 305 8.76 4.38 -1.96
N THR A 306 8.51 3.68 -3.06
CA THR A 306 7.25 2.96 -3.36
C THR A 306 7.56 1.67 -4.12
N ASP A 307 6.74 0.62 -3.98
CA ASP A 307 6.99 -0.69 -4.61
C ASP A 307 7.20 -0.62 -6.13
N ILE A 308 6.43 0.25 -6.80
CA ILE A 308 6.54 0.51 -8.23
C ILE A 308 6.02 1.91 -8.60
N SER A 309 6.74 2.54 -9.52
CA SER A 309 6.44 3.84 -10.10
C SER A 309 6.34 3.75 -11.62
N ALA A 310 5.47 4.56 -12.22
CA ALA A 310 5.17 4.54 -13.65
C ALA A 310 5.52 5.88 -14.29
N TYR A 311 6.28 5.81 -15.38
CA TYR A 311 6.70 6.91 -16.26
C TYR A 311 6.37 6.53 -17.72
N ALA A 312 6.42 7.49 -18.65
CA ALA A 312 5.84 7.36 -20.00
C ALA A 312 6.08 6.02 -20.72
N THR A 313 7.34 5.57 -20.76
CA THR A 313 7.80 4.32 -21.41
C THR A 313 8.61 3.45 -20.47
N MET A 314 8.66 3.81 -19.19
CA MET A 314 9.50 3.14 -18.18
C MET A 314 8.74 2.96 -16.88
N SER A 315 8.94 1.84 -16.18
CA SER A 315 8.59 1.70 -14.78
C SER A 315 9.86 1.48 -13.95
N ILE A 316 9.93 2.12 -12.78
CA ILE A 316 10.99 1.86 -11.80
C ILE A 316 10.33 1.11 -10.64
N ALA A 317 10.83 -0.10 -10.38
CA ALA A 317 10.27 -1.05 -9.42
C ALA A 317 11.30 -1.41 -8.36
N SER A 318 10.84 -1.74 -7.15
CA SER A 318 11.73 -2.20 -6.10
C SER A 318 12.18 -3.64 -6.34
N VAL A 319 13.47 -3.92 -6.08
CA VAL A 319 14.02 -5.29 -5.97
C VAL A 319 13.19 -6.15 -5.00
N ASN A 320 12.47 -5.56 -4.05
CA ASN A 320 11.55 -6.24 -3.13
C ASN A 320 10.37 -6.95 -3.80
N LEU A 321 10.11 -6.74 -5.10
CA LEU A 321 9.09 -7.49 -5.86
C LEU A 321 9.66 -8.76 -6.54
N LEU A 322 10.99 -8.88 -6.63
CA LEU A 322 11.63 -10.04 -7.26
C LEU A 322 11.47 -11.30 -6.42
N HIS A 323 11.06 -12.39 -7.05
CA HIS A 323 10.86 -13.68 -6.40
C HIS A 323 11.13 -14.87 -7.33
N SER A 324 11.39 -16.02 -6.70
CA SER A 324 11.46 -17.32 -7.36
C SER A 324 10.07 -17.97 -7.41
N ILE A 325 9.83 -18.84 -8.40
CA ILE A 325 8.59 -19.62 -8.57
C ILE A 325 8.22 -20.47 -7.34
N ALA A 326 9.19 -20.77 -6.47
CA ALA A 326 8.98 -21.47 -5.20
C ALA A 326 8.26 -20.63 -4.12
N ILE A 327 7.99 -19.34 -4.36
CA ILE A 327 7.39 -18.40 -3.39
C ILE A 327 5.96 -18.04 -3.81
N ILE A 328 4.98 -18.59 -3.08
CA ILE A 328 3.56 -18.49 -3.42
C ILE A 328 3.01 -17.09 -3.10
N ASP A 329 3.12 -16.64 -1.85
CA ASP A 329 2.47 -15.43 -1.32
C ASP A 329 2.82 -14.14 -2.10
N GLN A 330 4.07 -14.02 -2.57
CA GLN A 330 4.57 -12.85 -3.32
C GLN A 330 4.03 -12.77 -4.77
N THR A 331 3.53 -13.88 -5.34
CA THR A 331 3.07 -13.92 -6.74
C THR A 331 1.88 -12.99 -6.98
N TYR A 332 0.93 -12.91 -6.03
CA TYR A 332 -0.22 -12.00 -6.13
C TYR A 332 0.22 -10.54 -6.13
N ILE A 333 0.97 -10.15 -5.09
CA ILE A 333 1.45 -8.78 -4.84
C ILE A 333 2.18 -8.24 -6.07
N SER A 334 3.13 -9.02 -6.60
CA SER A 334 3.99 -8.59 -7.71
C SER A 334 3.23 -8.40 -9.01
N ARG A 335 2.31 -9.31 -9.36
CA ARG A 335 1.48 -9.17 -10.57
C ARG A 335 0.57 -7.94 -10.49
N THR A 336 -0.12 -7.75 -9.35
CA THR A 336 -1.02 -6.62 -9.15
C THR A 336 -0.29 -5.28 -9.26
N PHE A 337 0.92 -5.15 -8.69
CA PHE A 337 1.72 -3.93 -8.84
C PHE A 337 2.20 -3.71 -10.28
N MET A 338 2.67 -4.75 -10.98
CA MET A 338 3.09 -4.63 -12.38
C MET A 338 1.92 -4.27 -13.32
N SER A 339 0.75 -4.89 -13.14
CA SER A 339 -0.46 -4.54 -13.90
C SER A 339 -0.94 -3.12 -13.61
N ARG A 340 -0.77 -2.63 -12.36
CA ARG A 340 -1.06 -1.23 -12.02
C ARG A 340 -0.11 -0.26 -12.71
N ALA A 341 1.18 -0.57 -12.80
CA ALA A 341 2.15 0.30 -13.46
C ALA A 341 1.88 0.45 -14.97
N VAL A 342 1.48 -0.62 -15.66
CA VAL A 342 1.03 -0.53 -17.07
C VAL A 342 -0.25 0.29 -17.18
N ALA A 343 -1.22 0.11 -16.27
CA ALA A 343 -2.46 0.90 -16.28
C ALA A 343 -2.23 2.41 -16.00
N GLU A 344 -1.28 2.76 -15.11
CA GLU A 344 -0.88 4.15 -14.85
C GLU A 344 -0.14 4.80 -16.05
N GLN A 345 0.43 4.03 -16.98
CA GLN A 345 0.99 4.58 -18.22
C GLN A 345 -0.10 5.00 -19.22
N PHE A 346 -1.15 4.19 -19.40
CA PHE A 346 -2.33 4.61 -20.18
C PHE A 346 -3.03 5.82 -19.52
N PHE A 347 -3.24 5.76 -18.20
CA PHE A 347 -3.96 6.77 -17.42
C PHE A 347 -3.07 7.32 -16.29
N GLY A 348 -2.28 8.35 -16.63
CA GLY A 348 -1.29 8.98 -15.76
C GLY A 348 -0.10 9.54 -16.56
N CYS A 349 0.39 8.78 -17.55
CA CYS A 349 1.49 9.22 -18.42
C CYS A 349 1.07 9.64 -19.83
N PHE A 350 0.20 8.88 -20.50
CA PHE A 350 -0.32 9.21 -21.83
C PHE A 350 -1.49 10.20 -21.76
N ILE A 351 -2.58 9.82 -21.08
CA ILE A 351 -3.60 10.76 -20.62
C ILE A 351 -3.15 11.31 -19.26
N THR A 352 -3.08 12.63 -19.13
CA THR A 352 -2.52 13.36 -17.96
C THR A 352 -3.57 14.28 -17.32
N SER A 353 -3.43 14.62 -16.03
CA SER A 353 -4.41 15.48 -15.33
C SER A 353 -4.15 16.97 -15.60
N HIS A 354 -5.23 17.73 -15.86
CA HIS A 354 -5.13 19.18 -16.08
C HIS A 354 -4.73 19.95 -14.81
N HIS A 355 -5.14 19.48 -13.63
CA HIS A 355 -4.75 20.02 -12.32
C HIS A 355 -4.64 18.89 -11.29
N TRP A 356 -3.99 19.18 -10.16
CA TRP A 356 -3.93 18.30 -8.99
C TRP A 356 -5.33 17.80 -8.53
N SER A 357 -6.37 18.63 -8.64
CA SER A 357 -7.76 18.27 -8.33
C SER A 357 -8.39 17.24 -9.27
N ASP A 358 -7.73 16.89 -10.37
CA ASP A 358 -8.18 15.89 -11.35
C ASP A 358 -7.34 14.60 -11.34
N THR A 359 -6.22 14.56 -10.59
CA THR A 359 -5.33 13.39 -10.49
C THR A 359 -6.06 12.12 -9.99
N TRP A 360 -7.16 12.28 -9.25
CA TRP A 360 -8.03 11.17 -8.84
C TRP A 360 -8.59 10.36 -10.03
N LEU A 361 -8.82 10.99 -11.20
CA LEU A 361 -9.29 10.29 -12.39
C LEU A 361 -8.24 9.32 -12.93
N ALA A 362 -7.02 9.80 -13.16
CA ALA A 362 -5.93 9.00 -13.70
C ALA A 362 -5.63 7.79 -12.80
N LYS A 363 -5.34 8.04 -11.52
CA LYS A 363 -5.04 6.98 -10.55
C LYS A 363 -6.25 6.08 -10.28
N GLY A 364 -7.47 6.62 -10.27
CA GLY A 364 -8.71 5.87 -10.05
C GLY A 364 -9.08 4.93 -11.20
N ILE A 365 -8.87 5.35 -12.46
CA ILE A 365 -9.06 4.50 -13.64
C ILE A 365 -7.99 3.41 -13.68
N ALA A 366 -6.73 3.74 -13.40
CA ALA A 366 -5.64 2.76 -13.34
C ALA A 366 -5.87 1.67 -12.27
N GLU A 367 -6.29 2.06 -11.06
CA GLU A 367 -6.61 1.11 -9.97
C GLU A 367 -7.88 0.28 -10.27
N TYR A 368 -8.85 0.84 -11.01
CA TYR A 368 -10.01 0.10 -11.53
C TYR A 368 -9.62 -0.95 -12.58
N LEU A 369 -8.77 -0.59 -13.56
CA LEU A 369 -8.26 -1.53 -14.57
C LEU A 369 -7.41 -2.65 -13.92
N CYS A 370 -6.58 -2.31 -12.93
CA CYS A 370 -5.84 -3.27 -12.11
C CYS A 370 -6.78 -4.24 -11.35
N GLY A 371 -7.89 -3.73 -10.81
CA GLY A 371 -8.94 -4.55 -10.20
C GLY A 371 -9.60 -5.51 -11.19
N LEU A 372 -9.89 -5.07 -12.43
CA LEU A 372 -10.43 -5.94 -13.48
C LEU A 372 -9.44 -7.02 -13.92
N TYR A 373 -8.15 -6.70 -14.06
CA TYR A 373 -7.11 -7.69 -14.34
C TYR A 373 -7.00 -8.73 -13.21
N SER A 374 -6.98 -8.26 -11.96
CA SER A 374 -7.00 -9.12 -10.77
C SER A 374 -8.24 -10.05 -10.74
N ARG A 375 -9.40 -9.57 -11.21
CA ARG A 375 -10.63 -10.37 -11.39
C ARG A 375 -10.48 -11.46 -12.47
N LYS A 376 -9.73 -11.22 -13.55
CA LYS A 376 -9.43 -12.20 -14.61
C LYS A 376 -8.43 -13.26 -14.14
N CYS A 377 -7.33 -12.86 -13.48
CA CYS A 377 -6.23 -13.76 -13.10
C CYS A 377 -6.45 -14.54 -11.80
N PHE A 378 -7.00 -13.91 -10.75
CA PHE A 378 -7.18 -14.53 -9.42
C PHE A 378 -8.64 -14.87 -9.09
N GLY A 379 -9.57 -14.47 -9.97
CA GLY A 379 -10.98 -14.81 -9.90
C GLY A 379 -11.83 -13.87 -9.02
N ASN A 380 -13.14 -13.94 -9.23
CA ASN A 380 -14.11 -13.01 -8.66
C ASN A 380 -14.19 -13.04 -7.11
N ASN A 381 -13.84 -14.16 -6.48
CA ASN A 381 -13.88 -14.30 -5.01
C ASN A 381 -12.77 -13.50 -4.33
N GLU A 382 -11.55 -13.56 -4.88
CA GLU A 382 -10.40 -12.75 -4.44
C GLU A 382 -10.68 -11.27 -4.67
N TYR A 383 -11.20 -10.91 -5.85
CA TYR A 383 -11.61 -9.55 -6.18
C TYR A 383 -12.67 -9.00 -5.20
N ARG A 384 -13.72 -9.76 -4.86
CA ARG A 384 -14.73 -9.33 -3.88
C ARG A 384 -14.16 -9.17 -2.47
N ALA A 385 -13.22 -10.02 -2.05
CA ALA A 385 -12.53 -9.89 -0.77
C ALA A 385 -11.66 -8.63 -0.72
N TRP A 386 -10.89 -8.36 -1.78
CA TRP A 386 -10.11 -7.13 -1.94
C TRP A 386 -11.00 -5.88 -1.90
N VAL A 387 -12.08 -5.82 -2.70
CA VAL A 387 -13.04 -4.71 -2.68
C VAL A 387 -13.64 -4.48 -1.29
N GLN A 388 -13.94 -5.54 -0.52
CA GLN A 388 -14.44 -5.41 0.86
C GLN A 388 -13.36 -4.87 1.83
N SER A 389 -12.10 -5.29 1.67
CA SER A 389 -10.96 -4.81 2.46
C SER A 389 -10.66 -3.33 2.20
N GLU A 390 -10.59 -2.92 0.94
CA GLU A 390 -10.34 -1.53 0.55
C GLU A 390 -11.49 -0.60 0.98
N LEU A 391 -12.74 -1.08 0.93
CA LEU A 391 -13.89 -0.33 1.42
C LEU A 391 -13.78 -0.09 2.93
N ALA A 392 -13.41 -1.11 3.71
CA ALA A 392 -13.19 -0.99 5.14
C ALA A 392 -12.00 -0.05 5.47
N ARG A 393 -10.96 0.00 4.62
CA ARG A 393 -9.84 0.95 4.75
C ARG A 393 -10.29 2.40 4.52
N VAL A 394 -11.07 2.67 3.46
CA VAL A 394 -11.62 4.01 3.18
C VAL A 394 -12.57 4.48 4.28
N VAL A 395 -13.48 3.62 4.74
CA VAL A 395 -14.42 3.92 5.84
C VAL A 395 -13.66 4.30 7.13
N ARG A 396 -12.69 3.47 7.56
CA ARG A 396 -11.88 3.76 8.77
C ARG A 396 -11.15 5.10 8.68
N TYR A 397 -10.57 5.42 7.51
CA TYR A 397 -9.90 6.70 7.30
C TYR A 397 -10.88 7.87 7.42
N GLU A 398 -12.06 7.79 6.78
CA GLU A 398 -13.05 8.87 6.87
C GLU A 398 -13.63 9.03 8.29
N GLU A 399 -13.89 7.95 9.03
CA GLU A 399 -14.32 8.04 10.43
C GLU A 399 -13.26 8.69 11.34
N GLN A 400 -11.98 8.35 11.14
CA GLN A 400 -10.87 8.85 11.98
C GLN A 400 -10.43 10.29 11.61
N TYR A 401 -10.23 10.57 10.32
CA TYR A 401 -9.63 11.81 9.81
C TYR A 401 -10.62 12.74 9.10
N GLY A 402 -11.81 12.27 8.72
CA GLY A 402 -12.83 13.04 8.03
C GLY A 402 -12.92 12.72 6.54
N GLY A 403 -14.02 13.14 5.93
CA GLY A 403 -14.36 12.78 4.55
C GLY A 403 -13.30 13.21 3.54
N ILE A 404 -12.99 12.31 2.60
CA ILE A 404 -12.02 12.50 1.53
C ILE A 404 -12.72 13.21 0.36
N ILE A 405 -12.24 14.37 -0.03
CA ILE A 405 -12.66 15.13 -1.21
C ILE A 405 -11.70 14.80 -2.36
N LEU A 406 -12.24 14.44 -3.53
CA LEU A 406 -11.46 14.07 -4.72
C LEU A 406 -11.24 15.28 -5.65
N ASP A 407 -12.31 16.04 -5.93
CA ASP A 407 -12.27 17.30 -6.69
C ASP A 407 -12.49 18.47 -5.74
N CYS A 408 -11.51 19.36 -5.62
CA CYS A 408 -11.58 20.59 -4.83
C CYS A 408 -11.59 21.88 -5.69
N SER A 409 -11.81 21.76 -7.00
CA SER A 409 -11.80 22.90 -7.93
C SER A 409 -13.05 23.77 -7.80
N GLN A 410 -14.22 23.15 -7.57
CA GLN A 410 -15.51 23.82 -7.41
C GLN A 410 -16.14 23.43 -6.06
N PRO A 411 -16.76 24.37 -5.33
CA PRO A 411 -17.59 24.01 -4.19
C PRO A 411 -18.79 23.18 -4.67
N PRO A 412 -19.23 22.17 -3.89
CA PRO A 412 -20.36 21.34 -4.28
C PRO A 412 -21.64 22.17 -4.39
N ALA A 413 -22.46 21.89 -5.40
CA ALA A 413 -23.72 22.60 -5.59
C ALA A 413 -24.60 22.52 -4.32
N PRO A 414 -25.23 23.64 -3.89
CA PRO A 414 -26.12 23.62 -2.74
C PRO A 414 -27.31 22.70 -3.05
N LEU A 415 -27.51 21.69 -2.20
CA LEU A 415 -28.63 20.75 -2.32
C LEU A 415 -29.97 21.54 -2.43
N PRO A 416 -30.92 21.10 -3.27
CA PRO A 416 -32.22 21.77 -3.38
C PRO A 416 -33.06 21.54 -2.12
N VAL A 417 -32.87 22.39 -1.10
CA VAL A 417 -33.59 22.31 0.18
C VAL A 417 -34.92 23.08 0.08
N SER A 418 -36.03 22.34 0.15
CA SER A 418 -37.37 22.92 0.25
C SER A 418 -37.60 23.53 1.64
N GLY A 419 -37.30 24.82 1.82
CA GLY A 419 -37.72 25.58 3.00
C GLY A 419 -36.73 26.66 3.48
N THR A 420 -37.13 27.93 3.30
CA THR A 420 -36.83 29.08 4.18
C THR A 420 -35.58 29.03 5.08
N ASN A 421 -34.39 29.28 4.51
CA ASN A 421 -33.40 30.28 4.98
C ASN A 421 -32.02 30.07 4.32
N GLN A 422 -31.86 30.56 3.09
CA GLN A 422 -30.62 30.40 2.30
C GLN A 422 -29.38 31.01 2.97
N SER A 423 -29.55 32.08 3.77
CA SER A 423 -28.48 32.74 4.54
C SER A 423 -28.01 31.97 5.78
N ALA A 424 -28.76 30.98 6.25
CA ALA A 424 -28.38 30.13 7.40
C ALA A 424 -27.82 28.76 6.97
N ALA A 425 -28.06 28.34 5.72
CA ALA A 425 -27.51 27.11 5.15
C ALA A 425 -26.03 27.28 4.77
N SER A 426 -25.66 28.42 4.19
CA SER A 426 -24.28 28.75 3.78
C SER A 426 -23.29 28.86 4.94
N SER A 427 -23.78 29.10 6.16
CA SER A 427 -22.97 29.20 7.39
C SER A 427 -22.95 27.92 8.24
N LYS A 428 -23.58 26.82 7.76
CA LYS A 428 -23.63 25.52 8.44
C LYS A 428 -23.37 24.31 7.54
N GLN A 429 -22.89 24.50 6.32
CA GLN A 429 -22.06 23.46 5.70
C GLN A 429 -20.81 23.32 6.56
N GLN A 430 -20.65 22.17 7.22
CA GLN A 430 -19.41 21.82 7.89
C GLN A 430 -18.35 21.60 6.80
N GLU A 431 -17.57 22.64 6.51
CA GLU A 431 -16.31 22.45 5.81
C GLU A 431 -15.52 21.36 6.54
N ILE A 432 -15.05 20.35 5.81
CA ILE A 432 -14.20 19.31 6.38
C ILE A 432 -12.82 19.94 6.52
N VAL A 433 -12.63 20.69 7.62
CA VAL A 433 -11.38 21.37 7.94
C VAL A 433 -10.35 20.33 8.35
N HIS A 434 -9.77 19.69 7.33
CA HIS A 434 -8.47 19.03 7.44
C HIS A 434 -7.45 20.05 7.94
N TYR A 435 -6.53 19.61 8.81
CA TYR A 435 -5.50 20.48 9.37
C TYR A 435 -4.45 20.88 8.31
N PHE A 436 -4.43 20.16 7.19
CA PHE A 436 -3.68 20.47 5.98
C PHE A 436 -4.62 20.93 4.84
N PRO A 437 -4.16 21.83 3.95
CA PRO A 437 -4.86 22.17 2.70
C PRO A 437 -4.87 21.00 1.71
N ILE A 438 -5.97 20.81 0.99
CA ILE A 438 -6.08 19.78 -0.07
C ILE A 438 -5.69 20.27 -1.48
N LYS A 439 -5.48 21.58 -1.65
CA LYS A 439 -5.39 22.24 -2.97
C LYS A 439 -4.08 22.02 -3.75
N SER A 440 -3.04 21.51 -3.12
CA SER A 440 -1.75 21.24 -3.78
C SER A 440 -1.12 19.98 -3.19
N LEU A 441 -0.54 19.13 -4.05
CA LEU A 441 0.27 17.98 -3.67
C LEU A 441 1.22 18.31 -2.51
N HIS A 442 1.93 19.43 -2.61
CA HIS A 442 2.96 19.83 -1.63
C HIS A 442 2.42 20.10 -0.22
N THR A 443 1.11 20.15 -0.05
CA THR A 443 0.46 20.41 1.23
C THR A 443 -0.32 19.23 1.80
N VAL A 444 -0.43 18.10 1.07
CA VAL A 444 -1.31 16.97 1.42
C VAL A 444 -0.57 15.84 2.14
N SER A 445 -1.22 15.26 3.15
CA SER A 445 -0.79 14.05 3.87
C SER A 445 -0.63 12.83 2.92
N PRO A 446 0.48 12.06 2.99
CA PRO A 446 0.61 10.82 2.23
C PRO A 446 -0.50 9.79 2.52
N LYS A 447 -0.99 9.71 3.77
CA LYS A 447 -2.15 8.86 4.12
C LYS A 447 -3.42 9.31 3.40
N TYR A 448 -3.59 10.62 3.20
CA TYR A 448 -4.71 11.16 2.41
C TYR A 448 -4.58 10.81 0.92
N VAL A 449 -3.37 10.87 0.33
CA VAL A 449 -3.16 10.50 -1.09
C VAL A 449 -3.50 9.02 -1.33
N GLU A 450 -3.07 8.12 -0.43
CA GLU A 450 -3.41 6.70 -0.52
C GLU A 450 -4.93 6.46 -0.37
N ALA A 451 -5.57 7.12 0.60
CA ALA A 451 -7.02 7.04 0.81
C ALA A 451 -7.83 7.64 -0.36
N MET A 452 -7.33 8.71 -0.99
CA MET A 452 -7.88 9.34 -2.20
C MET A 452 -7.84 8.38 -3.39
N ARG A 453 -6.69 7.72 -3.65
CA ARG A 453 -6.54 6.69 -4.68
C ARG A 453 -7.54 5.54 -4.47
N ARG A 454 -7.65 5.02 -3.23
CA ARG A 454 -8.66 3.99 -2.88
C ARG A 454 -10.09 4.47 -3.14
N LYS A 455 -10.47 5.67 -2.68
CA LYS A 455 -11.82 6.21 -2.88
C LYS A 455 -12.13 6.44 -4.37
N ALA A 456 -11.15 6.86 -5.17
CA ALA A 456 -11.30 7.04 -6.61
C ALA A 456 -11.69 5.74 -7.33
N HIS A 457 -11.07 4.60 -6.99
CA HIS A 457 -11.48 3.28 -7.49
C HIS A 457 -12.98 3.02 -7.25
N PHE A 458 -13.47 3.27 -6.03
CA PHE A 458 -14.89 3.09 -5.70
C PHE A 458 -15.82 4.05 -6.46
N VAL A 459 -15.37 5.27 -6.78
CA VAL A 459 -16.15 6.21 -7.60
C VAL A 459 -16.25 5.72 -9.05
N ILE A 460 -15.16 5.24 -9.66
CA ILE A 460 -15.20 4.64 -11.00
C ILE A 460 -16.10 3.39 -11.00
N ARG A 461 -16.03 2.56 -9.96
CA ARG A 461 -16.92 1.40 -9.78
C ARG A 461 -18.39 1.79 -9.54
N MET A 462 -18.67 2.92 -8.89
CA MET A 462 -20.03 3.47 -8.79
C MET A 462 -20.56 3.95 -10.14
N LEU A 463 -19.71 4.50 -11.01
CA LEU A 463 -20.06 4.86 -12.38
C LEU A 463 -20.34 3.62 -13.23
N GLU A 464 -19.48 2.58 -13.16
CA GLU A 464 -19.69 1.26 -13.80
C GLU A 464 -21.10 0.73 -13.51
N ASN A 465 -21.51 0.71 -12.24
CA ASN A 465 -22.82 0.18 -11.81
C ASN A 465 -24.03 1.07 -12.17
N ARG A 466 -23.83 2.35 -12.53
CA ARG A 466 -24.91 3.29 -12.93
C ARG A 466 -25.04 3.44 -14.46
N ILE A 467 -23.95 3.22 -15.17
CA ILE A 467 -23.82 3.42 -16.62
C ILE A 467 -23.87 2.09 -17.37
N GLY A 468 -23.18 1.06 -16.86
CA GLY A 468 -22.89 -0.21 -17.54
C GLY A 468 -21.40 -0.30 -17.90
N GLN A 469 -20.77 -1.47 -17.71
CA GLN A 469 -19.33 -1.68 -17.93
C GLN A 469 -18.92 -1.35 -19.38
N GLU A 470 -19.69 -1.80 -20.37
CA GLU A 470 -19.43 -1.58 -21.80
C GLU A 470 -19.41 -0.08 -22.17
N LEU A 471 -20.40 0.68 -21.70
CA LEU A 471 -20.50 2.11 -21.97
C LEU A 471 -19.41 2.92 -21.26
N LEU A 472 -18.96 2.48 -20.07
CA LEU A 472 -17.81 3.08 -19.39
C LEU A 472 -16.50 2.81 -20.17
N ILE A 473 -16.31 1.60 -20.69
CA ILE A 473 -15.18 1.25 -21.56
C ILE A 473 -15.20 2.07 -22.86
N GLN A 474 -16.38 2.29 -23.47
CA GLN A 474 -16.51 3.18 -24.64
C GLN A 474 -16.12 4.63 -24.33
N VAL A 475 -16.39 5.15 -23.11
CA VAL A 475 -15.88 6.46 -22.68
C VAL A 475 -14.35 6.46 -22.61
N PHE A 476 -13.73 5.42 -22.05
CA PHE A 476 -12.26 5.31 -21.98
C PHE A 476 -11.62 5.20 -23.37
N ASN A 477 -12.13 4.34 -24.24
CA ASN A 477 -11.67 4.22 -25.63
C ASN A 477 -11.80 5.56 -26.37
N LYS A 478 -12.94 6.26 -26.23
CA LYS A 478 -13.13 7.59 -26.84
C LYS A 478 -12.07 8.61 -26.39
N GLN A 479 -11.69 8.61 -25.12
CA GLN A 479 -10.62 9.50 -24.63
C GLN A 479 -9.25 9.09 -25.20
N LEU A 480 -8.93 7.79 -25.21
CA LEU A 480 -7.69 7.28 -25.78
C LEU A 480 -7.59 7.56 -27.30
N ALA A 481 -8.70 7.49 -28.04
CA ALA A 481 -8.73 7.81 -29.47
C ALA A 481 -8.51 9.31 -29.75
N LEU A 482 -9.07 10.20 -28.91
CA LEU A 482 -8.82 11.64 -28.99
C LEU A 482 -7.36 11.97 -28.64
N ALA A 483 -6.83 11.38 -27.56
CA ALA A 483 -5.43 11.52 -27.16
C ALA A 483 -4.47 11.02 -28.25
N SER A 484 -4.71 9.84 -28.84
CA SER A 484 -3.90 9.28 -29.94
C SER A 484 -3.93 10.16 -31.19
N SER A 485 -5.10 10.71 -31.55
CA SER A 485 -5.18 11.69 -32.64
C SER A 485 -4.31 12.91 -32.34
N ALA A 486 -4.50 13.54 -31.16
CA ALA A 486 -3.76 14.72 -30.75
C ALA A 486 -2.24 14.52 -30.69
N ALA A 487 -1.78 13.37 -30.16
CA ALA A 487 -0.37 13.02 -30.01
C ALA A 487 0.40 13.00 -31.35
N THR A 488 -0.26 12.61 -32.45
CA THR A 488 0.36 12.60 -33.79
C THR A 488 0.46 13.99 -34.43
N THR A 489 -0.25 15.00 -33.90
CA THR A 489 -0.29 16.34 -34.50
C THR A 489 0.84 17.24 -33.99
N LYS A 490 1.34 18.12 -34.86
CA LYS A 490 2.33 19.15 -34.48
C LYS A 490 1.68 20.20 -33.57
N ILE A 491 2.42 20.67 -32.56
CA ILE A 491 1.93 21.60 -31.50
C ILE A 491 1.14 22.82 -32.03
N GLY A 492 1.50 23.36 -33.20
CA GLY A 492 0.81 24.50 -33.83
C GLY A 492 -0.68 24.27 -34.15
N ALA A 493 -1.15 23.02 -34.15
CA ALA A 493 -2.59 22.70 -34.26
C ALA A 493 -3.38 22.97 -32.95
N GLY A 494 -2.70 23.18 -31.82
CA GLY A 494 -3.31 23.43 -30.51
C GLY A 494 -4.00 22.23 -29.84
N LEU A 495 -4.08 21.08 -30.53
CA LEU A 495 -4.86 19.89 -30.14
C LEU A 495 -4.32 19.14 -28.92
N TRP A 496 -3.09 19.39 -28.48
CA TRP A 496 -2.47 18.69 -27.34
C TRP A 496 -3.23 18.86 -26.01
N SER A 497 -4.14 19.83 -25.87
CA SER A 497 -5.06 19.90 -24.73
C SER A 497 -6.00 18.70 -24.63
N GLN A 498 -6.20 17.92 -25.71
CA GLN A 498 -6.99 16.68 -25.71
C GLN A 498 -6.26 15.50 -25.07
N LEU A 499 -4.97 15.65 -24.71
CA LEU A 499 -4.22 14.71 -23.86
C LEU A 499 -4.55 14.90 -22.37
N LEU A 500 -5.14 16.05 -22.01
CA LEU A 500 -5.46 16.42 -20.63
C LEU A 500 -6.88 15.97 -20.27
N ILE A 501 -7.01 15.24 -19.16
CA ILE A 501 -8.30 14.91 -18.56
C ILE A 501 -8.56 15.85 -17.37
N SER A 502 -9.81 16.31 -17.28
CA SER A 502 -10.37 16.98 -16.11
C SER A 502 -11.74 16.41 -15.77
N THR A 503 -12.20 16.64 -14.55
CA THR A 503 -13.51 16.21 -14.05
C THR A 503 -14.64 16.72 -14.94
N ASN A 504 -14.54 17.98 -15.42
CA ASN A 504 -15.52 18.56 -16.33
C ASN A 504 -15.47 17.93 -17.74
N ILE A 505 -14.28 17.67 -18.29
CA ILE A 505 -14.11 16.99 -19.59
C ILE A 505 -14.65 15.55 -19.52
N PHE A 506 -14.41 14.84 -18.41
CA PHE A 506 -14.89 13.48 -18.19
C PHE A 506 -16.42 13.42 -18.07
N ILE A 507 -17.05 14.36 -17.37
CA ILE A 507 -18.53 14.49 -17.33
C ILE A 507 -19.09 14.75 -18.74
N LYS A 508 -18.52 15.72 -19.48
CA LYS A 508 -18.89 16.03 -20.87
C LYS A 508 -18.80 14.78 -21.78
N ALA A 509 -17.75 13.97 -21.61
CA ALA A 509 -17.56 12.72 -22.36
C ALA A 509 -18.59 11.64 -21.99
N ILE A 510 -18.85 11.40 -20.69
CA ILE A 510 -19.89 10.48 -20.22
C ILE A 510 -21.25 10.88 -20.77
N PHE A 511 -21.62 12.16 -20.69
CA PHE A 511 -22.89 12.65 -21.25
C PHE A 511 -22.99 12.38 -22.75
N THR A 512 -21.91 12.62 -23.51
CA THR A 512 -21.89 12.42 -24.96
C THR A 512 -22.02 10.96 -25.39
N VAL A 513 -21.54 9.99 -24.58
CA VAL A 513 -21.64 8.55 -24.87
C VAL A 513 -22.95 7.94 -24.35
N THR A 514 -23.44 8.42 -23.20
CA THR A 514 -24.54 7.75 -22.47
C THR A 514 -25.89 8.48 -22.52
N GLY A 515 -25.91 9.76 -22.91
CA GLY A 515 -27.07 10.64 -22.82
C GLY A 515 -27.53 11.00 -21.40
N LYS A 516 -26.83 10.54 -20.35
CA LYS A 516 -27.18 10.75 -18.95
C LYS A 516 -26.31 11.84 -18.34
N ASP A 517 -26.92 12.83 -17.68
CA ASP A 517 -26.16 13.77 -16.83
C ASP A 517 -25.77 13.10 -15.50
N MET A 518 -24.51 13.32 -15.09
CA MET A 518 -23.90 12.79 -13.86
C MET A 518 -23.45 13.91 -12.90
N SER A 519 -23.76 15.18 -13.18
CA SER A 519 -23.45 16.35 -12.32
C SER A 519 -23.71 16.09 -10.83
N VAL A 520 -24.96 15.73 -10.49
CA VAL A 520 -25.41 15.44 -9.11
C VAL A 520 -24.65 14.28 -8.46
N PHE A 521 -24.21 13.28 -9.24
CA PHE A 521 -23.40 12.18 -8.72
C PHE A 521 -21.98 12.64 -8.36
N MET A 522 -21.36 13.49 -9.19
CA MET A 522 -20.04 14.04 -8.94
C MET A 522 -20.05 15.00 -7.73
N ASP A 523 -21.08 15.86 -7.64
CA ASP A 523 -21.29 16.69 -6.44
C ASP A 523 -21.50 15.85 -5.16
N GLN A 524 -22.13 14.66 -5.26
CA GLN A 524 -22.39 13.78 -4.12
C GLN A 524 -21.16 12.97 -3.64
N TRP A 525 -20.26 12.54 -4.54
CA TRP A 525 -19.21 11.57 -4.19
C TRP A 525 -17.77 11.99 -4.49
N VAL A 526 -17.59 13.02 -5.33
CA VAL A 526 -16.27 13.51 -5.77
C VAL A 526 -15.94 14.83 -5.07
N ARG A 527 -16.86 15.80 -5.12
CA ARG A 527 -16.71 17.14 -4.51
C ARG A 527 -17.08 17.21 -3.03
N THR A 528 -17.64 16.12 -2.48
CA THR A 528 -17.94 16.01 -1.06
C THR A 528 -17.40 14.71 -0.46
N GLY A 529 -16.78 14.85 0.71
CA GLY A 529 -16.27 13.73 1.49
C GLY A 529 -17.36 13.01 2.29
N GLY A 530 -17.02 11.79 2.72
CA GLY A 530 -17.83 10.97 3.60
C GLY A 530 -18.55 9.80 2.93
N HIS A 531 -18.97 8.85 3.77
CA HIS A 531 -19.67 7.62 3.42
C HIS A 531 -21.00 7.50 4.17
N ALA A 532 -21.84 6.55 3.75
CA ALA A 532 -23.11 6.26 4.40
C ALA A 532 -22.94 5.22 5.51
N LYS A 533 -23.60 5.39 6.67
CA LYS A 533 -23.62 4.37 7.73
C LYS A 533 -25.06 3.96 8.00
N PHE A 534 -25.39 2.71 7.68
CA PHE A 534 -26.75 2.18 7.83
C PHE A 534 -26.83 1.19 8.99
N SER A 535 -27.83 1.38 9.85
CA SER A 535 -28.28 0.36 10.80
C SER A 535 -29.57 -0.28 10.29
N LEU A 536 -29.60 -1.61 10.18
CA LEU A 536 -30.75 -2.39 9.71
C LEU A 536 -31.27 -3.28 10.84
N THR A 537 -32.57 -3.11 11.13
CA THR A 537 -33.35 -3.95 12.03
C THR A 537 -34.58 -4.49 11.28
N SER A 538 -35.08 -5.67 11.67
CA SER A 538 -36.18 -6.33 10.96
C SER A 538 -37.10 -7.12 11.89
N VAL A 539 -38.43 -6.99 11.69
CA VAL A 539 -39.45 -7.70 12.46
C VAL A 539 -40.41 -8.42 11.51
N PHE A 540 -40.64 -9.72 11.70
CA PHE A 540 -41.57 -10.48 10.85
C PHE A 540 -43.00 -10.49 11.42
N ASN A 541 -43.95 -9.91 10.69
CA ASN A 541 -45.36 -9.84 11.06
C ASN A 541 -46.15 -11.02 10.46
N ARG A 542 -46.18 -12.13 11.20
CA ARG A 542 -46.90 -13.36 10.83
C ARG A 542 -48.36 -13.16 10.41
N LYS A 543 -49.08 -12.19 11.01
CA LYS A 543 -50.51 -11.96 10.69
C LYS A 543 -50.70 -11.36 9.29
N ARG A 544 -49.71 -10.66 8.77
CA ARG A 544 -49.71 -10.02 7.44
C ARG A 544 -48.88 -10.79 6.40
N ASN A 545 -48.03 -11.72 6.83
CA ASN A 545 -46.95 -12.31 6.02
C ASN A 545 -46.01 -11.24 5.42
N THR A 546 -45.80 -10.15 6.15
CA THR A 546 -44.86 -9.07 5.81
C THR A 546 -43.66 -9.09 6.75
N ILE A 547 -42.50 -8.72 6.24
CA ILE A 547 -41.36 -8.32 7.06
C ILE A 547 -41.31 -6.79 7.10
N GLU A 548 -41.37 -6.25 8.32
CA GLU A 548 -41.31 -4.83 8.63
C GLU A 548 -39.82 -4.51 8.80
N LEU A 549 -39.21 -3.89 7.76
CA LEU A 549 -37.80 -3.48 7.79
C LEU A 549 -37.68 -2.05 8.28
N GLU A 550 -36.71 -1.80 9.16
CA GLU A 550 -36.39 -0.48 9.68
C GLU A 550 -34.91 -0.18 9.47
N ILE A 551 -34.64 0.75 8.54
CA ILE A 551 -33.31 1.23 8.16
C ILE A 551 -33.11 2.61 8.78
N ARG A 552 -32.01 2.79 9.51
CA ARG A 552 -31.62 4.03 10.18
C ARG A 552 -30.26 4.54 9.72
N GLN A 553 -30.13 5.86 9.73
CA GLN A 553 -28.90 6.63 9.52
C GLN A 553 -28.62 7.46 10.77
N ASP A 554 -28.34 6.79 11.89
CA ASP A 554 -28.25 7.42 13.22
C ASP A 554 -27.01 8.34 13.38
N TYR A 555 -25.96 8.12 12.59
CA TYR A 555 -24.63 8.70 12.78
C TYR A 555 -24.30 9.92 11.91
N VAL A 556 -25.29 10.54 11.25
CA VAL A 556 -25.14 11.62 10.26
C VAL A 556 -24.35 12.86 10.75
N ASN A 557 -24.21 13.06 12.06
CA ASN A 557 -23.47 14.18 12.66
C ASN A 557 -22.03 13.83 13.09
N GLN A 558 -21.53 12.64 12.78
CA GLN A 558 -20.17 12.19 13.13
C GLN A 558 -19.15 12.50 12.01
N ARG A 559 -17.86 12.54 12.39
CA ARG A 559 -16.75 12.82 11.46
C ARG A 559 -16.75 11.79 10.32
N GLY A 560 -16.77 12.28 9.08
CA GLY A 560 -16.72 11.45 7.87
C GLY A 560 -18.00 10.69 7.51
N ILE A 561 -19.07 10.78 8.31
CA ILE A 561 -20.34 10.13 8.01
C ILE A 561 -21.31 11.14 7.41
N ARG A 562 -22.03 10.75 6.36
CA ARG A 562 -22.98 11.63 5.66
C ARG A 562 -24.32 10.93 5.44
N LYS A 563 -25.41 11.70 5.46
CA LYS A 563 -26.73 11.20 5.06
C LYS A 563 -26.73 10.83 3.58
N TYR A 564 -27.07 9.59 3.30
CA TYR A 564 -27.39 9.12 1.95
C TYR A 564 -28.87 9.39 1.64
N ASN A 565 -29.12 9.88 0.43
CA ASN A 565 -30.42 9.91 -0.21
C ASN A 565 -30.32 9.10 -1.51
N GLY A 566 -31.31 8.24 -1.80
CA GLY A 566 -31.38 7.49 -3.06
C GLY A 566 -31.75 6.01 -2.89
N PRO A 567 -31.71 5.22 -3.99
CA PRO A 567 -32.10 3.83 -4.00
C PRO A 567 -31.06 2.93 -3.31
N LEU A 568 -31.54 2.03 -2.45
CA LEU A 568 -30.75 1.04 -1.72
C LEU A 568 -31.31 -0.36 -1.98
N MET A 569 -30.45 -1.29 -2.41
CA MET A 569 -30.87 -2.67 -2.69
C MET A 569 -30.87 -3.50 -1.40
N VAL A 570 -31.98 -4.16 -1.11
CA VAL A 570 -32.11 -5.18 -0.06
C VAL A 570 -32.41 -6.53 -0.72
N GLN A 571 -31.69 -7.57 -0.31
CA GLN A 571 -31.88 -8.94 -0.78
C GLN A 571 -32.36 -9.79 0.38
N LEU A 572 -33.57 -10.33 0.27
CA LEU A 572 -34.16 -11.29 1.19
C LEU A 572 -33.89 -12.69 0.68
N GLN A 573 -33.35 -13.58 1.52
CA GLN A 573 -33.43 -15.01 1.27
C GLN A 573 -34.67 -15.56 1.98
N GLU A 574 -35.66 -15.99 1.21
CA GLU A 574 -36.85 -16.67 1.73
C GLU A 574 -36.76 -18.20 1.52
N LEU A 575 -37.72 -18.94 2.08
CA LEU A 575 -37.83 -20.39 1.88
C LEU A 575 -38.05 -20.80 0.41
N ASP A 576 -38.75 -20.01 -0.40
CA ASP A 576 -38.99 -20.32 -1.83
C ASP A 576 -37.93 -19.71 -2.78
N GLY A 577 -36.97 -18.92 -2.26
CA GLY A 577 -35.82 -18.43 -3.04
C GLY A 577 -35.32 -17.05 -2.63
N THR A 578 -34.40 -16.50 -3.43
CA THR A 578 -33.85 -15.14 -3.25
C THR A 578 -34.75 -14.09 -3.91
N PHE A 579 -35.11 -13.03 -3.18
CA PHE A 579 -35.88 -11.90 -3.69
C PHE A 579 -35.10 -10.59 -3.49
N LYS A 580 -35.00 -9.78 -4.55
CA LYS A 580 -34.31 -8.48 -4.53
C LYS A 580 -35.35 -7.35 -4.56
N HIS A 581 -35.22 -6.40 -3.63
CA HIS A 581 -36.10 -5.24 -3.47
C HIS A 581 -35.26 -3.96 -3.43
N THR A 582 -35.68 -2.93 -4.16
CA THR A 582 -35.03 -1.61 -4.13
C THR A 582 -35.88 -0.66 -3.31
N LEU A 583 -35.34 -0.17 -2.20
CA LEU A 583 -35.98 0.79 -1.30
C LEU A 583 -35.45 2.20 -1.60
N GLN A 584 -36.30 3.21 -1.60
CA GLN A 584 -35.86 4.60 -1.69
C GLN A 584 -35.57 5.13 -0.28
N ILE A 585 -34.36 5.65 -0.06
CA ILE A 585 -33.94 6.24 1.20
C ILE A 585 -34.04 7.75 1.08
N GLU A 586 -35.08 8.34 1.69
CA GLU A 586 -35.34 9.79 1.67
C GLU A 586 -35.10 10.45 3.04
N SER A 587 -35.34 9.71 4.12
CA SER A 587 -35.25 10.16 5.52
C SER A 587 -34.07 9.51 6.27
N THR A 588 -33.80 9.97 7.49
CA THR A 588 -32.83 9.33 8.41
C THR A 588 -33.36 8.01 8.97
N LEU A 589 -34.68 7.87 9.10
CA LEU A 589 -35.39 6.66 9.48
C LEU A 589 -36.35 6.29 8.35
N VAL A 590 -36.18 5.11 7.75
CA VAL A 590 -37.06 4.55 6.73
C VAL A 590 -37.64 3.24 7.25
N LYS A 591 -38.97 3.11 7.22
CA LYS A 591 -39.68 1.87 7.51
C LYS A 591 -40.37 1.37 6.25
N SER A 592 -40.23 0.10 5.93
CA SER A 592 -40.81 -0.51 4.73
C SER A 592 -41.32 -1.92 5.00
N ASP A 593 -42.63 -2.12 4.83
CA ASP A 593 -43.27 -3.43 4.90
C ASP A 593 -43.09 -4.16 3.56
N ILE A 594 -42.31 -5.24 3.53
CA ILE A 594 -42.15 -6.10 2.36
C ILE A 594 -43.01 -7.36 2.53
N THR A 595 -43.91 -7.64 1.59
CA THR A 595 -44.69 -8.88 1.56
C THR A 595 -43.80 -10.07 1.19
N CYS A 596 -43.68 -11.06 2.06
CA CYS A 596 -42.96 -12.29 1.75
C CYS A 596 -43.78 -13.14 0.77
N HIS A 597 -43.13 -13.69 -0.24
CA HIS A 597 -43.76 -14.55 -1.25
C HIS A 597 -44.05 -15.94 -0.68
N SER A 598 -43.10 -16.44 0.10
CA SER A 598 -43.12 -17.71 0.78
C SER A 598 -44.08 -17.69 1.95
N LYS A 599 -44.74 -18.82 2.19
CA LYS A 599 -45.62 -19.02 3.35
C LYS A 599 -44.91 -19.90 4.37
N SER A 600 -44.78 -19.43 5.61
CA SER A 600 -44.24 -20.20 6.72
C SER A 600 -45.02 -21.51 6.90
N ARG A 601 -44.38 -22.66 6.63
CA ARG A 601 -44.91 -24.01 6.89
C ARG A 601 -43.93 -24.76 7.78
N ARG A 602 -44.45 -25.54 8.72
CA ARG A 602 -43.66 -26.35 9.67
C ARG A 602 -43.07 -27.62 9.01
N ASN A 603 -42.30 -27.42 7.95
CA ASN A 603 -41.50 -28.46 7.30
C ASN A 603 -40.14 -28.52 7.99
N LYS A 604 -39.80 -29.64 8.66
CA LYS A 604 -38.52 -29.76 9.37
C LYS A 604 -37.29 -29.72 8.45
N LYS A 605 -37.45 -30.09 7.17
CA LYS A 605 -36.43 -29.95 6.13
C LYS A 605 -37.09 -29.48 4.83
N LYS A 606 -36.35 -28.74 4.00
CA LYS A 606 -36.80 -28.29 2.68
C LYS A 606 -35.61 -28.12 1.72
N LYS A 607 -35.84 -28.43 0.44
CA LYS A 607 -35.04 -27.91 -0.69
C LYS A 607 -35.26 -26.40 -0.78
N ILE A 608 -34.19 -25.62 -0.83
CA ILE A 608 -34.25 -24.16 -0.96
C ILE A 608 -33.26 -23.73 -2.05
N PRO A 609 -33.71 -23.02 -3.11
CA PRO A 609 -32.82 -22.50 -4.13
C PRO A 609 -32.08 -21.26 -3.60
N LEU A 610 -30.75 -21.30 -3.67
CA LEU A 610 -29.89 -20.16 -3.39
C LEU A 610 -29.81 -19.21 -4.59
N CYS A 611 -29.22 -18.03 -4.40
CA CYS A 611 -29.03 -17.05 -5.48
C CYS A 611 -28.11 -17.54 -6.61
N THR A 612 -27.38 -18.64 -6.40
CA THR A 612 -26.57 -19.35 -7.40
C THR A 612 -27.33 -20.39 -8.21
N GLY A 613 -28.61 -20.65 -7.88
CA GLY A 613 -29.39 -21.76 -8.45
C GLY A 613 -29.11 -23.14 -7.81
N GLU A 614 -28.20 -23.25 -6.85
CA GLU A 614 -27.97 -24.49 -6.10
C GLU A 614 -29.16 -24.75 -5.15
N GLU A 615 -29.90 -25.84 -5.33
CA GLU A 615 -30.90 -26.31 -4.37
C GLU A 615 -30.23 -27.01 -3.19
N VAL A 616 -30.29 -26.42 -2.00
CA VAL A 616 -29.72 -27.00 -0.78
C VAL A 616 -30.81 -27.53 0.14
N ASP A 617 -30.62 -28.74 0.68
CA ASP A 617 -31.48 -29.32 1.71
C ASP A 617 -31.15 -28.70 3.08
N MET A 618 -31.96 -27.74 3.51
CA MET A 618 -31.80 -27.09 4.82
C MET A 618 -32.66 -27.77 5.89
N ASP A 619 -32.11 -27.89 7.10
CA ASP A 619 -32.86 -28.25 8.30
C ASP A 619 -33.39 -26.98 8.95
N LEU A 620 -34.71 -26.91 9.17
CA LEU A 620 -35.41 -25.71 9.60
C LEU A 620 -35.89 -25.82 11.06
N SER A 621 -35.37 -26.79 11.82
CA SER A 621 -35.82 -27.09 13.19
C SER A 621 -35.54 -25.98 14.21
N ALA A 622 -34.63 -25.04 13.93
CA ALA A 622 -34.30 -23.89 14.78
C ALA A 622 -35.06 -22.59 14.44
N MET A 623 -36.08 -22.63 13.56
CA MET A 623 -36.69 -21.42 12.98
C MET A 623 -38.14 -21.19 13.45
N ASP A 624 -38.38 -20.07 14.12
CA ASP A 624 -39.68 -19.72 14.74
C ASP A 624 -40.75 -19.24 13.73
N ASP A 625 -41.31 -20.16 12.95
CA ASP A 625 -42.47 -19.95 12.06
C ASP A 625 -42.36 -18.72 11.11
N SER A 626 -41.15 -18.24 10.82
CA SER A 626 -40.84 -17.19 9.83
C SER A 626 -40.46 -17.82 8.47
N PRO A 627 -40.77 -17.18 7.33
CA PRO A 627 -40.32 -17.63 6.02
C PRO A 627 -38.95 -17.04 5.57
N VAL A 628 -38.34 -16.14 6.34
CA VAL A 628 -37.11 -15.44 5.97
C VAL A 628 -35.89 -16.05 6.68
N LEU A 629 -34.87 -16.43 5.90
CA LEU A 629 -33.66 -17.10 6.36
C LEU A 629 -32.54 -16.13 6.75
N TRP A 630 -32.23 -15.16 5.89
CA TRP A 630 -31.29 -14.07 6.15
C TRP A 630 -31.59 -12.86 5.26
N ILE A 631 -31.06 -11.70 5.64
CA ILE A 631 -31.21 -10.43 4.91
C ILE A 631 -29.83 -9.87 4.57
N ARG A 632 -29.66 -9.38 3.35
CA ARG A 632 -28.45 -8.66 2.89
C ARG A 632 -28.83 -7.26 2.43
N LEU A 633 -27.97 -6.28 2.71
CA LEU A 633 -28.11 -4.89 2.30
C LEU A 633 -26.94 -4.55 1.37
N ASP A 634 -27.24 -4.03 0.17
CA ASP A 634 -26.29 -3.71 -0.89
C ASP A 634 -25.25 -4.83 -1.12
N PRO A 635 -25.69 -6.00 -1.64
CA PRO A 635 -24.83 -7.19 -1.75
C PRO A 635 -23.68 -7.03 -2.75
N GLU A 636 -23.79 -6.11 -3.72
CA GLU A 636 -22.72 -5.80 -4.68
C GLU A 636 -21.77 -4.70 -4.20
N MET A 637 -21.96 -4.18 -2.97
CA MET A 637 -21.13 -3.12 -2.38
C MET A 637 -21.04 -1.90 -3.29
N ILE A 638 -22.16 -1.47 -3.85
CA ILE A 638 -22.21 -0.37 -4.83
C ILE A 638 -21.88 0.95 -4.15
N LEU A 639 -22.33 1.16 -2.91
CA LEU A 639 -22.12 2.42 -2.20
C LEU A 639 -20.86 2.39 -1.33
N LEU A 640 -20.22 3.56 -1.15
CA LEU A 640 -19.29 3.79 -0.06
C LEU A 640 -20.08 3.79 1.26
N ARG A 641 -20.02 2.68 2.00
CA ARG A 641 -20.87 2.47 3.18
C ARG A 641 -20.34 1.49 4.23
N ASP A 642 -20.66 1.79 5.48
CA ASP A 642 -20.61 0.86 6.61
C ASP A 642 -22.00 0.30 6.95
N LEU A 643 -22.05 -0.92 7.50
CA LEU A 643 -23.28 -1.65 7.81
C LEU A 643 -23.28 -2.26 9.21
N ILE A 644 -24.32 -1.90 9.97
CA ILE A 644 -24.71 -2.59 11.20
C ILE A 644 -26.02 -3.32 10.89
N ILE A 645 -26.00 -4.65 10.93
CA ILE A 645 -27.17 -5.49 10.69
C ILE A 645 -27.47 -6.29 11.96
N GLU A 646 -28.69 -6.18 12.48
CA GLU A 646 -29.16 -6.96 13.62
C GLU A 646 -30.05 -8.12 13.15
N GLN A 647 -29.56 -9.35 13.32
CA GLN A 647 -30.27 -10.61 13.00
C GLN A 647 -29.98 -11.66 14.10
N PRO A 648 -30.91 -12.61 14.35
CA PRO A 648 -30.67 -13.76 15.23
C PRO A 648 -29.46 -14.60 14.83
N ASP A 649 -28.84 -15.28 15.81
CA ASP A 649 -27.63 -16.09 15.59
C ASP A 649 -27.84 -17.22 14.56
N PHE A 650 -29.02 -17.85 14.57
CA PHE A 650 -29.36 -18.90 13.60
C PHE A 650 -29.37 -18.40 12.14
N GLN A 651 -29.73 -17.13 11.89
CA GLN A 651 -29.74 -16.57 10.53
C GLN A 651 -28.30 -16.46 9.99
N TRP A 652 -27.39 -15.92 10.80
CA TRP A 652 -25.96 -15.88 10.49
C TRP A 652 -25.34 -17.29 10.34
N GLN A 653 -25.77 -18.27 11.14
CA GLN A 653 -25.32 -19.67 11.01
C GLN A 653 -25.77 -20.31 9.70
N TYR A 654 -27.02 -20.08 9.25
CA TYR A 654 -27.49 -20.56 7.95
C TYR A 654 -26.79 -19.84 6.78
N GLN A 655 -26.63 -18.52 6.89
CA GLN A 655 -25.91 -17.73 5.89
C GLN A 655 -24.47 -18.24 5.73
N LEU A 656 -23.72 -18.43 6.81
CA LEU A 656 -22.34 -18.95 6.75
C LEU A 656 -22.25 -20.37 6.14
N ARG A 657 -23.21 -21.26 6.41
CA ARG A 657 -23.20 -22.65 5.91
C ARG A 657 -23.64 -22.77 4.45
N HIS A 658 -24.54 -21.92 3.98
CA HIS A 658 -25.26 -22.14 2.73
C HIS A 658 -25.03 -21.04 1.68
N GLU A 659 -24.89 -19.78 2.08
CA GLU A 659 -24.58 -18.68 1.16
C GLU A 659 -23.24 -18.94 0.46
N ARG A 660 -23.16 -18.57 -0.82
CA ARG A 660 -21.95 -18.80 -1.65
C ARG A 660 -21.14 -17.53 -1.90
N ASP A 661 -21.72 -16.35 -1.68
CA ASP A 661 -21.01 -15.08 -1.75
C ASP A 661 -20.03 -14.92 -0.58
N VAL A 662 -18.75 -14.83 -0.89
CA VAL A 662 -17.64 -14.63 0.06
C VAL A 662 -17.87 -13.43 0.98
N THR A 663 -18.47 -12.34 0.47
CA THR A 663 -18.70 -11.12 1.27
C THR A 663 -19.72 -11.34 2.38
N ALA A 664 -20.75 -12.16 2.11
CA ALA A 664 -21.74 -12.57 3.09
C ALA A 664 -21.18 -13.56 4.11
N GLN A 665 -20.30 -14.47 3.68
CA GLN A 665 -19.61 -15.39 4.58
C GLN A 665 -18.71 -14.61 5.57
N PHE A 666 -17.96 -13.61 5.11
CA PHE A 666 -17.19 -12.73 6.00
C PHE A 666 -18.07 -11.89 6.94
N GLN A 667 -19.17 -11.31 6.46
CA GLN A 667 -20.13 -10.58 7.33
C GLN A 667 -20.72 -11.50 8.42
N ALA A 668 -21.13 -12.71 8.06
CA ALA A 668 -21.65 -13.70 9.00
C ALA A 668 -20.57 -14.13 10.01
N ILE A 669 -19.34 -14.38 9.57
CA ILE A 669 -18.21 -14.69 10.46
C ILE A 669 -17.97 -13.56 11.49
N GLN A 670 -17.95 -12.30 11.04
CA GLN A 670 -17.76 -11.14 11.92
C GLN A 670 -18.93 -10.93 12.90
N ALA A 671 -20.17 -11.20 12.47
CA ALA A 671 -21.34 -11.16 13.36
C ALA A 671 -21.31 -12.30 14.40
N LEU A 672 -20.95 -13.52 13.98
CA LEU A 672 -20.93 -14.71 14.84
C LEU A 672 -19.87 -14.66 15.95
N GLN A 673 -18.83 -13.82 15.83
CA GLN A 673 -17.89 -13.51 16.94
C GLN A 673 -18.58 -12.92 18.19
N LYS A 674 -19.83 -12.44 18.06
CA LYS A 674 -20.67 -11.92 19.15
C LYS A 674 -21.60 -12.97 19.79
N TYR A 675 -21.76 -14.15 19.18
CA TYR A 675 -22.78 -15.15 19.55
C TYR A 675 -22.15 -16.53 19.86
N PRO A 676 -21.57 -16.71 21.06
CA PRO A 676 -20.84 -17.92 21.45
C PRO A 676 -21.75 -19.11 21.78
N THR A 677 -22.38 -19.68 20.76
CA THR A 677 -23.25 -20.87 20.88
C THR A 677 -22.60 -22.12 20.29
N ASN A 678 -23.01 -23.30 20.76
CA ASN A 678 -22.52 -24.57 20.20
C ASN A 678 -22.88 -24.71 18.71
N ALA A 679 -24.00 -24.13 18.26
CA ALA A 679 -24.40 -24.11 16.86
C ALA A 679 -23.47 -23.22 16.02
N THR A 680 -23.10 -22.02 16.52
CA THR A 680 -22.07 -21.16 15.91
C THR A 680 -20.72 -21.89 15.78
N ARG A 681 -20.26 -22.55 16.85
CA ARG A 681 -19.01 -23.32 16.87
C ARG A 681 -19.00 -24.45 15.82
N LEU A 682 -20.12 -25.18 15.69
CA LEU A 682 -20.27 -26.21 14.67
C LEU A 682 -20.31 -25.62 13.26
N ALA A 683 -21.06 -24.52 13.02
CA ALA A 683 -21.10 -23.87 11.71
C ALA A 683 -19.70 -23.41 11.23
N LEU A 684 -18.92 -22.77 12.13
CA LEU A 684 -17.53 -22.40 11.84
C LEU A 684 -16.65 -23.62 11.54
N THR A 685 -16.85 -24.73 12.26
CA THR A 685 -16.13 -26.00 12.03
C THR A 685 -16.47 -26.57 10.64
N ASP A 686 -17.75 -26.62 10.28
CA ASP A 686 -18.23 -27.10 8.98
C ASP A 686 -17.63 -26.26 7.82
N THR A 687 -17.57 -24.93 7.97
CA THR A 687 -16.96 -24.02 6.99
C THR A 687 -15.47 -24.25 6.80
N ILE A 688 -14.72 -24.53 7.88
CA ILE A 688 -13.28 -24.83 7.80
C ILE A 688 -13.02 -26.16 7.07
N GLU A 689 -13.85 -27.17 7.29
CA GLU A 689 -13.71 -28.48 6.62
C GLU A 689 -14.23 -28.48 5.17
N SER A 690 -15.11 -27.55 4.79
CA SER A 690 -15.77 -27.50 3.49
C SER A 690 -14.81 -27.11 2.35
N GLU A 691 -14.42 -28.10 1.53
CA GLU A 691 -13.63 -27.88 0.31
C GLU A 691 -14.27 -26.94 -0.72
N ARG A 692 -15.59 -26.69 -0.62
CA ARG A 692 -16.32 -25.73 -1.47
C ARG A 692 -16.20 -24.27 -1.01
N CYS A 693 -15.72 -24.01 0.20
CA CYS A 693 -15.60 -22.65 0.75
C CYS A 693 -14.28 -21.99 0.30
N PHE A 694 -14.31 -20.69 0.04
CA PHE A 694 -13.14 -19.91 -0.36
C PHE A 694 -12.05 -19.92 0.75
N TYR A 695 -10.76 -19.97 0.37
CA TYR A 695 -9.69 -20.27 1.32
C TYR A 695 -9.56 -19.22 2.44
N GLN A 696 -9.69 -17.93 2.12
CA GLN A 696 -9.65 -16.85 3.12
C GLN A 696 -10.82 -16.93 4.10
N VAL A 697 -12.01 -17.34 3.65
CA VAL A 697 -13.18 -17.56 4.51
C VAL A 697 -12.91 -18.68 5.52
N ARG A 698 -12.19 -19.74 5.14
CA ARG A 698 -11.77 -20.81 6.08
C ARG A 698 -10.74 -20.31 7.09
N CYS A 699 -9.83 -19.42 6.68
CA CYS A 699 -8.84 -18.81 7.56
C CYS A 699 -9.52 -17.88 8.61
N GLU A 700 -10.38 -16.96 8.16
CA GLU A 700 -11.19 -16.10 9.04
C GLU A 700 -12.14 -16.90 9.94
N ALA A 701 -12.70 -18.01 9.45
CA ALA A 701 -13.49 -18.92 10.27
C ALA A 701 -12.65 -19.58 11.38
N ALA A 702 -11.38 -19.92 11.15
CA ALA A 702 -10.48 -20.46 12.18
C ALA A 702 -10.14 -19.41 13.25
N HIS A 703 -9.75 -18.19 12.86
CA HIS A 703 -9.51 -17.09 13.81
C HIS A 703 -10.80 -16.73 14.60
N SER A 704 -11.97 -16.83 13.97
CA SER A 704 -13.26 -16.57 14.63
C SER A 704 -13.72 -17.71 15.54
N LEU A 705 -13.48 -18.96 15.16
CA LEU A 705 -13.68 -20.15 16.01
C LEU A 705 -12.87 -20.05 17.30
N THR A 706 -11.68 -19.45 17.24
CA THR A 706 -10.82 -19.18 18.41
C THR A 706 -11.49 -18.18 19.37
N LYS A 707 -11.96 -17.03 18.85
CA LYS A 707 -12.68 -16.02 19.64
C LYS A 707 -13.94 -16.60 20.29
N VAL A 708 -14.73 -17.38 19.54
CA VAL A 708 -15.93 -18.07 20.04
C VAL A 708 -15.57 -19.11 21.10
N ALA A 709 -14.54 -19.94 20.87
CA ALA A 709 -14.10 -20.95 21.84
C ALA A 709 -13.67 -20.30 23.17
N ASN A 710 -12.93 -19.20 23.12
CA ASN A 710 -12.49 -18.44 24.30
C ASN A 710 -13.65 -17.82 25.11
N GLN A 711 -14.79 -17.51 24.47
CA GLN A 711 -16.01 -17.10 25.17
C GLN A 711 -16.80 -18.32 25.72
N MET A 712 -16.69 -19.48 25.08
CA MET A 712 -17.42 -20.71 25.44
C MET A 712 -16.78 -21.57 26.54
N VAL A 713 -15.57 -21.26 27.02
CA VAL A 713 -14.74 -22.18 27.83
C VAL A 713 -15.47 -22.74 29.08
N ALA A 714 -16.27 -21.94 29.77
CA ALA A 714 -17.03 -22.40 30.94
C ALA A 714 -18.14 -23.43 30.61
N SER A 715 -18.52 -23.55 29.34
CA SER A 715 -19.59 -24.44 28.85
C SER A 715 -19.08 -25.71 28.16
N TRP A 716 -17.80 -25.80 27.82
CA TRP A 716 -17.25 -26.90 27.03
C TRP A 716 -15.80 -27.26 27.41
N SER A 717 -15.62 -28.52 27.83
CA SER A 717 -14.36 -29.10 28.30
C SER A 717 -13.77 -30.17 27.37
N GLY A 718 -14.19 -30.19 26.10
CA GLY A 718 -13.69 -31.17 25.11
C GLY A 718 -12.34 -30.80 24.49
N PRO A 719 -11.64 -31.76 23.86
CA PRO A 719 -10.37 -31.50 23.18
C PRO A 719 -10.54 -30.48 22.03
N PRO A 720 -9.59 -29.56 21.81
CA PRO A 720 -9.71 -28.49 20.82
C PRO A 720 -10.10 -28.99 19.42
N ALA A 721 -11.21 -28.48 18.88
CA ALA A 721 -11.74 -28.93 17.59
C ALA A 721 -10.70 -28.77 16.46
N MET A 722 -9.92 -27.68 16.49
CA MET A 722 -8.87 -27.39 15.52
C MET A 722 -7.73 -28.43 15.50
N LEU A 723 -7.40 -29.08 16.62
CA LEU A 723 -6.42 -30.19 16.63
C LEU A 723 -6.93 -31.38 15.80
N ASN A 724 -8.23 -31.67 15.90
CA ASN A 724 -8.85 -32.76 15.12
C ASN A 724 -8.93 -32.40 13.63
N ILE A 725 -9.27 -31.15 13.30
CA ILE A 725 -9.26 -30.64 11.91
C ILE A 725 -7.85 -30.74 11.32
N PHE A 726 -6.81 -30.25 12.02
CA PHE A 726 -5.44 -30.28 11.52
C PHE A 726 -4.95 -31.73 11.31
N ARG A 727 -5.17 -32.62 12.29
CA ARG A 727 -4.80 -34.04 12.18
C ARG A 727 -5.55 -34.77 11.06
N LYS A 728 -6.81 -34.40 10.78
CA LYS A 728 -7.62 -34.96 9.68
C LYS A 728 -7.07 -34.59 8.30
N PHE A 729 -6.62 -33.36 8.08
CA PHE A 729 -6.04 -32.94 6.80
C PHE A 729 -4.54 -33.30 6.68
N PHE A 730 -3.74 -32.93 7.68
CA PHE A 730 -2.27 -32.94 7.62
C PHE A 730 -1.60 -34.08 8.38
N GLY A 731 -2.35 -34.89 9.16
CA GLY A 731 -1.82 -36.09 9.83
C GLY A 731 -1.63 -37.27 8.86
N SER A 732 -0.69 -38.17 9.16
CA SER A 732 -0.37 -39.34 8.33
C SER A 732 -1.52 -40.36 8.34
N PHE A 733 -1.78 -41.00 7.19
CA PHE A 733 -2.92 -41.93 7.02
C PHE A 733 -2.84 -43.13 7.98
N SER A 734 -1.64 -43.68 8.18
CA SER A 734 -1.41 -44.80 9.11
C SER A 734 -1.29 -44.37 10.58
N ALA A 735 -1.05 -43.07 10.83
CA ALA A 735 -0.76 -42.52 12.15
C ALA A 735 -1.17 -41.03 12.24
N PRO A 736 -2.45 -40.71 12.49
CA PRO A 736 -2.95 -39.32 12.44
C PRO A 736 -2.35 -38.35 13.49
N HIS A 737 -1.49 -38.84 14.38
CA HIS A 737 -0.72 -38.05 15.33
C HIS A 737 0.65 -37.61 14.78
N ILE A 738 1.16 -38.26 13.73
CA ILE A 738 2.39 -37.88 13.02
C ILE A 738 2.00 -36.96 11.86
N ILE A 739 2.69 -35.82 11.71
CA ILE A 739 2.45 -34.86 10.62
C ILE A 739 3.01 -35.40 9.30
N LYS A 740 2.34 -35.14 8.17
CA LYS A 740 2.84 -35.46 6.82
C LYS A 740 4.01 -34.54 6.43
N LEU A 741 4.91 -35.01 5.57
CA LEU A 741 5.88 -34.16 4.86
C LEU A 741 5.16 -33.00 4.14
N ASN A 742 5.78 -31.82 4.09
CA ASN A 742 5.17 -30.64 3.47
C ASN A 742 4.97 -30.83 1.95
N ASN A 743 3.81 -30.39 1.46
CA ASN A 743 3.48 -30.33 0.03
C ASN A 743 2.52 -29.17 -0.21
N PHE A 744 3.02 -28.05 -0.73
CA PHE A 744 2.22 -26.83 -0.92
C PHE A 744 1.59 -26.72 -2.31
N SER A 745 1.57 -27.81 -3.10
CA SER A 745 0.98 -27.85 -4.44
C SER A 745 -0.54 -27.59 -4.47
N ASN A 746 -1.23 -27.72 -3.33
CA ASN A 746 -2.61 -27.26 -3.18
C ASN A 746 -2.63 -25.97 -2.33
N PHE A 747 -2.73 -24.82 -3.00
CA PHE A 747 -2.68 -23.51 -2.34
C PHE A 747 -3.80 -23.30 -1.31
N GLN A 748 -5.00 -23.89 -1.51
CA GLN A 748 -6.08 -23.78 -0.52
C GLN A 748 -5.70 -24.45 0.81
N LEU A 749 -5.04 -25.61 0.74
CA LEU A 749 -4.57 -26.33 1.92
C LEU A 749 -3.33 -25.67 2.52
N TYR A 750 -2.43 -25.10 1.71
CA TYR A 750 -1.28 -24.32 2.19
C TYR A 750 -1.69 -23.13 3.06
N PHE A 751 -2.59 -22.26 2.57
CA PHE A 751 -3.07 -21.12 3.36
C PHE A 751 -3.80 -21.56 4.64
N LEU A 752 -4.52 -22.69 4.60
CA LEU A 752 -5.16 -23.27 5.77
C LEU A 752 -4.14 -23.88 6.77
N GLN A 753 -3.07 -24.52 6.28
CA GLN A 753 -1.97 -25.04 7.09
C GLN A 753 -1.22 -23.89 7.80
N LYS A 754 -1.10 -22.73 7.14
CA LYS A 754 -0.54 -21.48 7.70
C LYS A 754 -1.44 -20.86 8.76
N ALA A 755 -2.75 -20.78 8.52
CA ALA A 755 -3.70 -20.08 9.42
C ALA A 755 -4.11 -20.87 10.67
N ILE A 756 -4.32 -22.19 10.57
CA ILE A 756 -4.81 -22.99 11.72
C ILE A 756 -3.87 -22.94 12.94
N PRO A 757 -2.53 -23.05 12.83
CA PRO A 757 -1.63 -22.95 13.99
C PRO A 757 -1.72 -21.60 14.72
N VAL A 758 -1.79 -20.49 13.98
CA VAL A 758 -1.93 -19.13 14.56
C VAL A 758 -3.28 -18.98 15.27
N ALA A 759 -4.37 -19.46 14.66
CA ALA A 759 -5.67 -19.52 15.31
C ALA A 759 -5.65 -20.38 16.59
N MET A 760 -5.10 -21.59 16.51
CA MET A 760 -4.98 -22.51 17.64
C MET A 760 -4.20 -21.91 18.82
N ALA A 761 -3.10 -21.22 18.56
CA ALA A 761 -2.30 -20.57 19.61
C ALA A 761 -3.10 -19.56 20.43
N GLY A 762 -4.03 -18.84 19.79
CA GLY A 762 -4.94 -17.89 20.44
C GLY A 762 -5.99 -18.52 21.37
N LEU A 763 -6.10 -19.86 21.44
CA LEU A 763 -7.00 -20.54 22.38
C LEU A 763 -6.58 -20.30 23.84
N ARG A 764 -7.56 -20.21 24.74
CA ARG A 764 -7.36 -20.01 26.18
C ARG A 764 -8.25 -20.95 27.01
N THR A 765 -7.74 -21.34 28.17
CA THR A 765 -8.44 -22.10 29.22
C THR A 765 -9.21 -21.16 30.17
N SER A 766 -9.96 -21.72 31.12
CA SER A 766 -10.68 -20.99 32.17
C SER A 766 -9.78 -20.09 33.02
N HIS A 767 -8.48 -20.41 33.09
CA HIS A 767 -7.47 -19.65 33.82
C HIS A 767 -6.75 -18.59 32.95
N GLY A 768 -7.19 -18.40 31.70
CA GLY A 768 -6.56 -17.46 30.76
C GLY A 768 -5.23 -17.95 30.17
N ILE A 769 -4.87 -19.23 30.37
CA ILE A 769 -3.61 -19.84 29.89
C ILE A 769 -3.88 -20.61 28.59
N CYS A 770 -2.94 -20.62 27.63
CA CYS A 770 -3.02 -21.47 26.43
C CYS A 770 -3.07 -22.97 26.82
N PRO A 771 -3.90 -23.82 26.19
CA PRO A 771 -3.93 -25.25 26.53
C PRO A 771 -2.57 -25.93 26.27
N PRO A 772 -1.99 -26.68 27.23
CA PRO A 772 -0.63 -27.25 27.08
C PRO A 772 -0.53 -28.30 25.97
N GLU A 773 -1.66 -28.93 25.60
CA GLU A 773 -1.74 -29.80 24.42
C GLU A 773 -1.46 -29.06 23.11
N VAL A 774 -1.92 -27.80 22.99
CA VAL A 774 -1.70 -26.96 21.81
C VAL A 774 -0.24 -26.52 21.73
N MET A 775 0.34 -26.08 22.84
CA MET A 775 1.75 -25.66 22.88
C MET A 775 2.69 -26.81 22.52
N ARG A 776 2.50 -28.01 23.10
CA ARG A 776 3.27 -29.21 22.72
C ARG A 776 3.13 -29.53 21.23
N PHE A 777 1.91 -29.44 20.69
CA PHE A 777 1.66 -29.67 19.28
C PHE A 777 2.32 -28.63 18.35
N LEU A 778 2.46 -27.37 18.77
CA LEU A 778 3.21 -26.37 18.02
C LEU A 778 4.72 -26.69 18.00
N PHE A 779 5.30 -27.14 19.11
CA PHE A 779 6.68 -27.63 19.13
C PHE A 779 6.88 -28.91 18.31
N ASP A 780 5.91 -29.84 18.31
CA ASP A 780 5.91 -30.99 17.40
C ASP A 780 5.90 -30.54 15.92
N LEU A 781 5.14 -29.50 15.56
CA LEU A 781 5.15 -28.97 14.18
C LEU A 781 6.52 -28.45 13.76
N PHE A 782 7.25 -27.73 14.63
CA PHE A 782 8.64 -27.33 14.34
C PHE A 782 9.57 -28.55 14.20
N LYS A 783 9.44 -29.52 15.10
CA LYS A 783 10.30 -30.72 15.13
C LYS A 783 10.11 -31.63 13.92
N TYR A 784 8.90 -31.72 13.36
CA TYR A 784 8.58 -32.55 12.19
C TYR A 784 8.44 -31.74 10.88
N ASN A 785 8.90 -30.49 10.83
CA ASN A 785 8.85 -29.65 9.62
C ASN A 785 9.91 -30.07 8.59
N GLU A 786 9.63 -31.14 7.84
CA GLU A 786 10.45 -31.57 6.70
C GLU A 786 9.89 -31.00 5.37
N ASN A 787 10.67 -30.12 4.74
CA ASN A 787 10.34 -29.52 3.44
C ASN A 787 11.13 -30.12 2.25
N SER A 788 12.02 -31.08 2.47
CA SER A 788 13.04 -31.58 1.51
C SER A 788 12.51 -32.25 0.24
N ARG A 789 11.19 -32.47 0.11
CA ARG A 789 10.52 -33.00 -1.09
C ARG A 789 9.54 -32.01 -1.74
N ASN A 790 9.42 -30.82 -1.17
CA ASN A 790 8.50 -29.78 -1.65
C ASN A 790 9.22 -28.88 -2.66
N HIS A 791 8.54 -28.48 -3.73
CA HIS A 791 9.09 -27.51 -4.69
C HIS A 791 9.04 -26.07 -4.15
N TYR A 792 8.15 -25.81 -3.20
CA TYR A 792 7.90 -24.48 -2.64
C TYR A 792 8.67 -24.24 -1.32
N THR A 793 9.03 -22.98 -1.06
CA THR A 793 9.69 -22.57 0.18
C THR A 793 8.74 -22.60 1.37
N ASP A 794 9.23 -22.94 2.56
CA ASP A 794 8.46 -22.94 3.82
C ASP A 794 8.64 -21.68 4.68
N ALA A 795 9.33 -20.66 4.18
CA ALA A 795 9.63 -19.42 4.91
C ALA A 795 8.39 -18.77 5.55
N TYR A 796 7.33 -18.56 4.76
CA TYR A 796 6.06 -18.00 5.24
C TYR A 796 5.27 -18.94 6.16
N TYR A 797 5.49 -20.25 6.08
CA TYR A 797 4.90 -21.21 7.01
C TYR A 797 5.62 -21.18 8.37
N ARG A 798 6.96 -21.24 8.36
CA ARG A 798 7.80 -21.07 9.56
C ARG A 798 7.56 -19.73 10.25
N ALA A 799 7.45 -18.64 9.50
CA ALA A 799 7.14 -17.31 10.04
C ALA A 799 5.78 -17.26 10.76
N ALA A 800 4.77 -17.96 10.23
CA ALA A 800 3.46 -18.10 10.87
C ALA A 800 3.49 -19.05 12.09
N LEU A 801 4.31 -20.11 12.07
CA LEU A 801 4.52 -20.96 13.25
C LEU A 801 5.22 -20.19 14.39
N VAL A 802 6.14 -19.27 14.08
CA VAL A 802 6.77 -18.37 15.08
C VAL A 802 5.74 -17.39 15.65
N GLU A 803 4.93 -16.78 14.79
CA GLU A 803 3.82 -15.92 15.25
C GLU A 803 2.85 -16.70 16.16
N ALA A 804 2.53 -17.96 15.82
CA ALA A 804 1.75 -18.85 16.65
C ALA A 804 2.40 -19.09 18.03
N LEU A 805 3.71 -19.36 18.13
CA LEU A 805 4.38 -19.44 19.43
C LEU A 805 4.21 -18.14 20.23
N GLY A 806 4.35 -16.98 19.59
CA GLY A 806 4.07 -15.68 20.21
C GLY A 806 2.65 -15.50 20.74
N GLU A 807 1.65 -16.04 20.04
CA GLU A 807 0.24 -16.02 20.46
C GLU A 807 -0.10 -17.07 21.54
N THR A 808 0.78 -18.03 21.85
CA THR A 808 0.58 -18.89 23.04
C THR A 808 0.88 -18.17 24.35
N LEU A 809 1.71 -17.12 24.31
CA LEU A 809 2.21 -16.42 25.48
C LEU A 809 1.10 -15.65 26.20
N THR A 810 1.25 -15.54 27.53
CA THR A 810 0.33 -14.82 28.41
C THR A 810 1.09 -13.86 29.34
N PRO A 811 0.47 -12.74 29.78
CA PRO A 811 1.07 -11.84 30.77
C PRO A 811 1.43 -12.55 32.09
N VAL A 812 2.59 -12.21 32.67
CA VAL A 812 3.02 -12.79 33.95
C VAL A 812 2.25 -12.15 35.12
N VAL A 813 1.33 -12.92 35.70
CA VAL A 813 0.42 -12.46 36.78
C VAL A 813 1.16 -11.96 38.02
N SER A 814 2.32 -12.54 38.37
CA SER A 814 3.11 -12.13 39.54
C SER A 814 3.81 -10.76 39.37
N VAL A 815 4.25 -10.41 38.16
CA VAL A 815 4.91 -9.12 37.86
C VAL A 815 3.94 -7.96 38.11
N ALA A 816 2.67 -8.12 37.76
CA ALA A 816 1.62 -7.12 37.98
C ALA A 816 1.26 -6.87 39.47
N ILE A 817 1.68 -7.75 40.38
CA ILE A 817 1.26 -7.71 41.81
C ILE A 817 2.42 -7.30 42.73
N HIS A 818 3.67 -7.64 42.41
CA HIS A 818 4.79 -7.51 43.35
C HIS A 818 5.98 -6.66 42.90
N GLY A 819 6.05 -6.20 41.65
CA GLY A 819 7.10 -5.25 41.20
C GLY A 819 8.54 -5.79 41.31
N THR A 820 8.71 -7.10 41.39
CA THR A 820 10.01 -7.80 41.40
C THR A 820 10.74 -7.58 40.08
N GLN A 821 12.05 -7.37 40.14
CA GLN A 821 12.88 -7.24 38.94
C GLN A 821 12.85 -8.53 38.11
N ILE A 822 12.64 -8.39 36.80
CA ILE A 822 12.52 -9.51 35.85
C ILE A 822 13.92 -10.03 35.54
N THR A 823 14.24 -11.23 36.02
CA THR A 823 15.49 -11.96 35.71
C THR A 823 15.21 -13.16 34.82
N THR A 824 16.17 -13.56 33.99
CA THR A 824 16.08 -14.71 33.07
C THR A 824 15.70 -16.00 33.77
N ASP A 825 16.12 -16.15 35.02
CA ASP A 825 15.98 -17.39 35.79
C ASP A 825 14.58 -17.49 36.44
N SER A 826 13.77 -16.43 36.33
CA SER A 826 12.38 -16.38 36.77
C SER A 826 11.36 -16.68 35.65
N LEU A 827 11.82 -17.00 34.43
CA LEU A 827 10.94 -17.38 33.32
C LEU A 827 10.09 -18.63 33.65
N SER A 828 8.86 -18.65 33.14
CA SER A 828 8.10 -19.89 33.01
C SER A 828 8.87 -20.89 32.11
N THR A 829 8.80 -22.19 32.44
CA THR A 829 9.34 -23.27 31.60
C THR A 829 8.91 -23.16 30.14
N ASP A 830 7.66 -22.77 29.95
CA ASP A 830 7.00 -22.68 28.66
C ASP A 830 7.50 -21.47 27.87
N ALA A 831 7.73 -20.35 28.55
CA ALA A 831 8.30 -19.14 27.96
C ALA A 831 9.79 -19.35 27.60
N LYS A 832 10.53 -20.13 28.39
CA LYS A 832 11.91 -20.50 28.08
C LYS A 832 11.98 -21.34 26.80
N LEU A 833 11.14 -22.38 26.66
CA LEU A 833 11.09 -23.18 25.43
C LEU A 833 10.75 -22.34 24.18
N VAL A 834 9.88 -21.34 24.30
CA VAL A 834 9.60 -20.39 23.20
C VAL A 834 10.81 -19.51 22.89
N LEU A 835 11.53 -19.01 23.91
CA LEU A 835 12.73 -18.19 23.73
C LEU A 835 13.89 -18.99 23.11
N ASP A 836 14.11 -20.23 23.54
CA ASP A 836 15.14 -21.12 23.04
C ASP A 836 14.91 -21.41 21.54
N GLU A 837 13.67 -21.71 21.12
CA GLU A 837 13.32 -21.95 19.71
C GLU A 837 13.38 -20.67 18.86
N VAL A 838 12.93 -19.52 19.36
CA VAL A 838 13.08 -18.22 18.67
C VAL A 838 14.56 -17.86 18.47
N THR A 839 15.39 -18.08 19.48
CA THR A 839 16.85 -17.86 19.39
C THR A 839 17.50 -18.81 18.38
N ARG A 840 17.10 -20.09 18.40
CA ARG A 840 17.55 -21.09 17.41
C ARG A 840 17.20 -20.68 15.98
N LEU A 841 16.00 -20.14 15.75
CA LEU A 841 15.55 -19.71 14.43
C LEU A 841 16.26 -18.43 13.94
N LEU A 842 16.50 -17.45 14.81
CA LEU A 842 17.31 -16.27 14.50
C LEU A 842 18.75 -16.64 14.13
N ASN A 843 19.40 -17.52 14.91
CA ASN A 843 20.74 -18.01 14.61
C ASN A 843 20.76 -18.79 13.29
N MET A 844 19.72 -19.59 13.01
CA MET A 844 19.61 -20.33 11.74
C MET A 844 19.42 -19.40 10.54
N GLU A 845 18.65 -18.31 10.65
CA GLU A 845 18.52 -17.31 9.56
C GLU A 845 19.81 -16.52 9.32
N LYS A 846 20.64 -16.29 10.36
CA LYS A 846 21.95 -15.65 10.21
C LYS A 846 22.92 -16.47 9.35
N HIS A 847 22.72 -17.78 9.24
CA HIS A 847 23.49 -18.67 8.36
C HIS A 847 22.78 -19.01 7.05
N LEU A 848 21.45 -19.10 7.07
CA LEU A 848 20.59 -19.46 5.93
C LEU A 848 19.41 -18.49 5.85
N PRO A 849 19.58 -17.30 5.24
CA PRO A 849 18.54 -16.28 5.20
C PRO A 849 17.32 -16.77 4.42
N SER A 850 16.11 -16.67 5.00
CA SER A 850 14.90 -16.92 4.22
C SER A 850 14.60 -15.75 3.29
N TYR A 851 13.69 -15.97 2.33
CA TYR A 851 13.13 -14.87 1.55
C TYR A 851 12.66 -13.74 2.48
N LYS A 852 13.17 -12.53 2.25
CA LYS A 852 12.87 -11.30 3.00
C LYS A 852 13.09 -11.36 4.53
N TYR A 853 13.89 -12.31 5.04
CA TYR A 853 14.08 -12.54 6.49
C TYR A 853 12.76 -12.67 7.27
N MET A 854 11.73 -13.25 6.64
CA MET A 854 10.37 -13.30 7.19
C MET A 854 10.27 -14.04 8.53
N VAL A 855 11.16 -15.00 8.83
CA VAL A 855 11.15 -15.65 10.14
C VAL A 855 11.78 -14.74 11.20
N SER A 856 12.87 -14.01 10.90
CA SER A 856 13.43 -12.98 11.79
C SER A 856 12.44 -11.84 12.08
N VAL A 857 11.68 -11.40 11.07
CA VAL A 857 10.58 -10.43 11.24
C VAL A 857 9.56 -10.92 12.27
N SER A 858 9.11 -12.18 12.18
CA SER A 858 8.25 -12.78 13.21
C SER A 858 8.96 -12.90 14.56
N CYS A 859 10.23 -13.34 14.60
CA CYS A 859 11.01 -13.50 15.83
C CYS A 859 11.14 -12.18 16.62
N LEU A 860 11.46 -11.05 15.96
CA LEU A 860 11.54 -9.75 16.63
C LEU A 860 10.19 -9.35 17.27
N LYS A 861 9.09 -9.58 16.55
CA LYS A 861 7.73 -9.32 17.08
C LYS A 861 7.39 -10.23 18.27
N VAL A 862 7.82 -11.51 18.26
CA VAL A 862 7.67 -12.41 19.42
C VAL A 862 8.52 -11.96 20.61
N ILE A 863 9.75 -11.49 20.40
CA ILE A 863 10.60 -10.93 21.48
C ILE A 863 9.94 -9.68 22.07
N ARG A 864 9.32 -8.81 21.25
CA ARG A 864 8.57 -7.65 21.79
C ARG A 864 7.30 -8.06 22.54
N LYS A 865 6.61 -9.14 22.14
CA LYS A 865 5.51 -9.75 22.94
C LYS A 865 6.02 -10.28 24.28
N LEU A 866 7.14 -11.00 24.32
CA LEU A 866 7.78 -11.48 25.56
C LEU A 866 8.15 -10.34 26.53
N GLN A 867 8.69 -9.22 26.01
CA GLN A 867 8.94 -8.02 26.80
C GLN A 867 7.64 -7.38 27.32
N LYS A 868 6.65 -7.13 26.43
CA LYS A 868 5.35 -6.54 26.79
C LYS A 868 4.57 -7.34 27.84
N PHE A 869 4.79 -8.66 27.92
CA PHE A 869 4.17 -9.55 28.88
C PHE A 869 4.98 -9.76 30.17
N GLY A 870 6.15 -9.13 30.31
CA GLY A 870 6.98 -9.17 31.52
C GLY A 870 7.81 -10.46 31.69
N HIS A 871 8.01 -11.25 30.63
CA HIS A 871 8.92 -12.40 30.67
C HIS A 871 10.38 -11.96 30.48
N LEU A 872 10.63 -10.99 29.60
CA LEU A 872 11.97 -10.46 29.33
C LEU A 872 12.13 -9.02 29.83
N PRO A 873 13.34 -8.60 30.26
CA PRO A 873 13.61 -7.21 30.59
C PRO A 873 13.44 -6.30 29.36
N SER A 874 12.87 -5.12 29.58
CA SER A 874 12.59 -4.11 28.55
C SER A 874 13.87 -3.37 28.12
N LEU A 875 14.69 -4.06 27.32
CA LEU A 875 15.92 -3.52 26.71
C LEU A 875 15.70 -3.21 25.21
N PRO A 876 16.05 -1.99 24.73
CA PRO A 876 15.84 -1.61 23.34
C PRO A 876 17.01 -1.98 22.40
N HIS A 877 18.17 -2.38 22.93
CA HIS A 877 19.41 -2.54 22.16
C HIS A 877 19.26 -3.46 20.94
N ILE A 878 18.58 -4.60 21.10
CA ILE A 878 18.37 -5.58 20.02
C ILE A 878 17.71 -4.91 18.81
N TYR A 879 16.62 -4.16 19.03
CA TYR A 879 15.90 -3.50 17.95
C TYR A 879 16.67 -2.30 17.38
N ARG A 880 17.51 -1.62 18.16
CA ARG A 880 18.41 -0.58 17.60
C ARG A 880 19.36 -1.19 16.58
N SER A 881 20.06 -2.28 16.94
CA SER A 881 20.96 -2.98 16.03
C SER A 881 20.28 -3.61 14.80
N TYR A 882 18.97 -3.88 14.85
CA TYR A 882 18.20 -4.32 13.66
C TYR A 882 17.55 -3.17 12.86
N ALA A 883 17.55 -1.93 13.38
CA ALA A 883 17.06 -0.74 12.68
C ALA A 883 18.18 0.06 11.98
N GLU A 884 19.44 -0.27 12.24
CA GLU A 884 20.62 0.30 11.58
C GLU A 884 20.58 0.09 10.04
N TYR A 885 21.28 0.97 9.32
CA TYR A 885 21.35 0.97 7.86
C TYR A 885 22.20 -0.21 7.33
N GLY A 886 21.89 -0.71 6.13
CA GLY A 886 22.53 -1.90 5.54
C GLY A 886 21.86 -3.23 5.90
N ILE A 887 20.83 -3.22 6.73
CA ILE A 887 19.95 -4.38 7.00
C ILE A 887 18.75 -4.36 6.04
N TYR A 888 18.17 -5.53 5.74
CA TYR A 888 17.04 -5.63 4.82
C TYR A 888 15.79 -4.84 5.29
N LEU A 889 15.14 -4.12 4.37
CA LEU A 889 14.09 -3.13 4.67
C LEU A 889 12.95 -3.67 5.55
N ASP A 890 12.35 -4.81 5.22
CA ASP A 890 11.24 -5.38 6.02
C ASP A 890 11.67 -5.68 7.47
N LEU A 891 12.94 -6.07 7.67
CA LEU A 891 13.50 -6.35 8.99
C LEU A 891 13.80 -5.06 9.76
N ARG A 892 14.29 -4.01 9.07
CA ARG A 892 14.44 -2.66 9.63
C ARG A 892 13.09 -2.10 10.07
N ILE A 893 12.07 -2.17 9.23
CA ILE A 893 10.70 -1.71 9.52
C ILE A 893 10.12 -2.49 10.72
N ALA A 894 10.29 -3.83 10.78
CA ALA A 894 9.84 -4.62 11.92
C ALA A 894 10.58 -4.27 13.24
N ALA A 895 11.86 -3.94 13.18
CA ALA A 895 12.62 -3.44 14.32
C ALA A 895 12.18 -2.05 14.76
N MET A 896 11.92 -1.13 13.81
CA MET A 896 11.36 0.20 14.05
C MET A 896 9.95 0.13 14.64
N GLU A 897 9.08 -0.76 14.16
CA GLU A 897 7.78 -1.05 14.74
C GLU A 897 7.93 -1.47 16.21
N CYS A 898 8.84 -2.41 16.51
CA CYS A 898 9.14 -2.84 17.87
C CYS A 898 9.72 -1.71 18.75
N LEU A 899 10.50 -0.78 18.19
CA LEU A 899 11.01 0.41 18.89
C LEU A 899 9.90 1.43 19.18
N VAL A 900 8.99 1.69 18.23
CA VAL A 900 7.83 2.57 18.48
C VAL A 900 6.94 1.97 19.58
N ASP A 901 6.69 0.66 19.50
CA ASP A 901 6.00 -0.11 20.54
C ASP A 901 6.76 -0.20 21.88
N PHE A 902 8.08 0.01 21.87
CA PHE A 902 8.90 0.18 23.05
C PHE A 902 8.72 1.58 23.64
N VAL A 903 8.85 2.62 22.83
CA VAL A 903 8.78 4.01 23.29
C VAL A 903 7.40 4.33 23.89
N LYS A 904 6.33 3.80 23.30
CA LYS A 904 4.93 3.95 23.73
C LYS A 904 4.59 3.30 25.08
N VAL A 905 5.38 2.33 25.57
CA VAL A 905 5.12 1.59 26.82
C VAL A 905 6.22 1.84 27.86
N ASP A 906 7.46 1.57 27.47
CA ASP A 906 8.63 1.50 28.36
C ASP A 906 9.58 2.72 28.20
N GLY A 907 9.47 3.46 27.09
CA GLY A 907 10.48 4.38 26.58
C GLY A 907 10.92 5.54 27.47
N ARG A 908 12.22 5.81 27.46
CA ARG A 908 12.82 7.04 27.96
C ARG A 908 12.80 8.11 26.87
N SER A 909 13.11 9.35 27.23
CA SER A 909 13.25 10.41 26.24
C SER A 909 14.40 10.15 25.26
N GLU A 910 15.48 9.51 25.72
CA GLU A 910 16.63 9.09 24.90
C GLU A 910 16.22 8.17 23.75
N ASP A 911 15.26 7.26 23.97
CA ASP A 911 14.75 6.35 22.94
C ASP A 911 13.94 7.09 21.87
N LEU A 912 13.09 8.05 22.29
CA LEU A 912 12.35 8.92 21.38
C LEU A 912 13.27 9.88 20.62
N GLU A 913 14.26 10.45 21.30
CA GLU A 913 15.28 11.33 20.72
C GLU A 913 16.15 10.57 19.69
N HIS A 914 16.38 9.26 19.89
CA HIS A 914 17.01 8.37 18.91
C HIS A 914 16.10 8.10 17.70
N LEU A 915 14.81 7.78 17.89
CA LEU A 915 13.85 7.60 16.79
C LEU A 915 13.70 8.86 15.91
N ILE A 916 13.61 10.04 16.52
CA ILE A 916 13.58 11.31 15.77
C ILE A 916 14.93 11.58 15.07
N THR A 917 16.05 11.03 15.56
CA THR A 917 17.33 11.11 14.86
C THR A 917 17.36 10.21 13.63
N LEU A 918 16.92 8.94 13.74
CA LEU A 918 16.78 8.06 12.56
C LEU A 918 15.90 8.70 11.48
N LEU A 919 14.75 9.27 11.88
CA LEU A 919 13.83 9.98 10.99
C LEU A 919 14.47 11.18 10.25
N GLU A 920 15.50 11.79 10.83
CA GLU A 920 16.22 12.96 10.28
C GLU A 920 17.51 12.60 9.51
N THR A 921 18.11 11.42 9.74
CA THR A 921 19.47 11.09 9.25
C THR A 921 19.60 9.83 8.40
N ASP A 922 18.60 8.93 8.40
CA ASP A 922 18.63 7.69 7.62
C ASP A 922 18.63 8.00 6.10
N PRO A 923 19.57 7.49 5.29
CA PRO A 923 19.58 7.76 3.85
C PRO A 923 18.32 7.26 3.14
N ASP A 924 17.83 6.08 3.55
CA ASP A 924 16.71 5.35 2.94
C ASP A 924 15.39 6.13 3.06
N PRO A 925 14.79 6.60 1.94
CA PRO A 925 13.52 7.32 1.97
C PRO A 925 12.34 6.46 2.44
N ALA A 926 12.33 5.18 2.07
CA ALA A 926 11.26 4.24 2.40
C ALA A 926 11.25 3.95 3.91
N ALA A 927 12.43 3.75 4.51
CA ALA A 927 12.58 3.58 5.96
C ALA A 927 12.16 4.85 6.73
N ARG A 928 12.56 6.04 6.28
CA ARG A 928 12.13 7.32 6.90
C ARG A 928 10.61 7.48 6.85
N HIS A 929 9.98 7.22 5.71
CA HIS A 929 8.53 7.28 5.55
C HIS A 929 7.84 6.24 6.45
N ALA A 930 8.26 4.98 6.43
CA ALA A 930 7.69 3.91 7.24
C ALA A 930 7.78 4.20 8.75
N LEU A 931 8.92 4.71 9.24
CA LEU A 931 9.08 5.13 10.63
C LEU A 931 8.12 6.26 11.01
N ALA A 932 7.94 7.25 10.13
CA ALA A 932 7.00 8.34 10.37
C ALA A 932 5.55 7.84 10.45
N GLN A 933 5.16 6.98 9.50
CA GLN A 933 3.83 6.36 9.44
C GLN A 933 3.54 5.52 10.70
N LEU A 934 4.50 4.71 11.15
CA LEU A 934 4.44 3.94 12.40
C LEU A 934 4.28 4.84 13.64
N LEU A 935 5.01 5.96 13.72
CA LEU A 935 4.88 6.95 14.80
C LEU A 935 3.52 7.67 14.80
N ILE A 936 2.87 7.83 13.63
CA ILE A 936 1.52 8.41 13.51
C ILE A 936 0.44 7.43 13.98
N ASP A 937 0.55 6.13 13.65
CA ASP A 937 -0.44 5.12 14.06
C ASP A 937 -0.24 4.62 15.49
N ASN A 938 1.00 4.61 15.98
CA ASN A 938 1.37 4.28 17.35
C ASN A 938 2.07 5.46 18.06
N PRO A 939 1.37 6.60 18.28
CA PRO A 939 1.97 7.76 18.91
C PRO A 939 2.43 7.42 20.34
N PRO A 940 3.64 7.84 20.75
CA PRO A 940 4.22 7.51 22.06
C PRO A 940 3.51 8.20 23.23
N PHE A 941 2.71 9.24 22.96
CA PHE A 941 1.77 9.85 23.88
C PHE A 941 0.63 10.49 23.10
N THR A 942 -0.53 10.66 23.74
CA THR A 942 -1.67 11.39 23.16
C THR A 942 -1.78 12.78 23.76
N ARG A 943 -2.38 13.72 23.03
CA ARG A 943 -2.64 15.11 23.45
C ARG A 943 -3.30 15.26 24.84
N GLU A 944 -4.09 14.28 25.27
CA GLU A 944 -4.78 14.27 26.57
C GLU A 944 -3.88 13.79 27.72
N SER A 945 -2.87 12.97 27.41
CA SER A 945 -1.91 12.46 28.38
C SER A 945 -0.77 13.45 28.64
N ARG A 946 -0.56 13.84 29.90
CA ARG A 946 0.65 14.56 30.33
C ARG A 946 1.81 13.56 30.48
N SER A 947 2.34 13.09 29.36
CA SER A 947 3.42 12.09 29.33
C SER A 947 4.77 12.67 29.77
N ARG A 948 5.62 11.82 30.36
CA ARG A 948 7.04 12.10 30.66
C ARG A 948 7.89 12.43 29.42
N LEU A 949 7.37 12.14 28.23
CA LEU A 949 8.03 12.35 26.94
C LEU A 949 7.74 13.74 26.33
N ASP A 950 6.75 14.49 26.83
CA ASP A 950 6.39 15.81 26.29
C ASP A 950 7.34 16.92 26.79
N LYS A 951 8.53 16.99 26.18
CA LYS A 951 9.53 18.05 26.41
C LYS A 951 9.38 19.20 25.39
N PRO A 952 9.64 20.47 25.78
CA PRO A 952 9.67 21.58 24.82
C PRO A 952 10.69 21.35 23.68
N ASN A 953 11.86 20.79 23.98
CA ASN A 953 12.91 20.47 23.00
C ASN A 953 12.42 19.55 21.86
N LEU A 954 11.44 18.67 22.12
CA LEU A 954 10.83 17.82 21.09
C LEU A 954 9.98 18.65 20.13
N VAL A 955 9.20 19.60 20.67
CA VAL A 955 8.43 20.57 19.86
C VAL A 955 9.36 21.46 19.05
N ASP A 956 10.45 21.96 19.65
CA ASP A 956 11.48 22.74 18.94
C ASP A 956 12.07 21.94 17.77
N ARG A 957 12.48 20.69 17.99
CA ARG A 957 13.08 19.83 16.96
C ARG A 957 12.10 19.48 15.84
N LEU A 958 10.90 18.99 16.17
CA LEU A 958 9.87 18.68 15.18
C LEU A 958 9.48 19.92 14.35
N TRP A 959 9.25 21.07 14.99
CA TRP A 959 8.90 22.31 14.29
C TRP A 959 10.05 22.83 13.42
N PHE A 960 11.30 22.67 13.86
CA PHE A 960 12.47 22.98 13.05
C PHE A 960 12.54 22.07 11.82
N SER A 961 12.39 20.75 11.98
CA SER A 961 12.49 19.79 10.87
C SER A 961 11.38 19.94 9.82
N ILE A 962 10.14 20.29 10.22
CA ILE A 962 9.08 20.72 9.28
C ILE A 962 9.54 21.89 8.39
N ASN A 963 10.22 22.88 8.97
CA ASN A 963 10.72 24.05 8.25
C ASN A 963 12.05 23.79 7.49
N ARG A 964 12.82 22.77 7.88
CA ARG A 964 14.17 22.45 7.35
C ARG A 964 14.17 21.45 6.19
N LEU A 965 13.01 20.92 5.79
CA LEU A 965 12.85 19.97 4.67
C LEU A 965 12.20 20.63 3.44
N PRO A 966 12.86 21.56 2.71
CA PRO A 966 12.27 22.24 1.54
C PRO A 966 12.14 21.35 0.30
N TYR A 967 12.89 20.23 0.25
CA TYR A 967 12.99 19.33 -0.90
C TYR A 967 12.11 18.07 -0.73
N ASP A 968 12.22 17.41 0.43
CA ASP A 968 11.43 16.22 0.75
C ASP A 968 10.02 16.60 1.21
N THR A 969 9.12 16.67 0.23
CA THR A 969 7.71 17.03 0.43
C THR A 969 6.95 15.96 1.22
N LYS A 970 7.22 14.68 0.94
CA LYS A 970 6.52 13.53 1.54
C LYS A 970 6.80 13.48 3.04
N LEU A 971 8.08 13.47 3.42
CA LEU A 971 8.51 13.44 4.82
C LEU A 971 8.11 14.71 5.60
N ARG A 972 8.10 15.89 4.96
CA ARG A 972 7.55 17.10 5.59
C ARG A 972 6.09 16.90 5.99
N CYS A 973 5.26 16.38 5.09
CA CYS A 973 3.85 16.12 5.39
C CYS A 973 3.68 15.02 6.46
N ASP A 974 4.50 13.96 6.45
CA ASP A 974 4.49 12.95 7.51
C ASP A 974 4.83 13.57 8.89
N ILE A 975 5.81 14.47 8.99
CA ILE A 975 6.16 15.12 10.26
C ILE A 975 5.06 16.12 10.70
N VAL A 976 4.34 16.74 9.76
CA VAL A 976 3.14 17.55 10.04
C VAL A 976 2.01 16.68 10.62
N ASP A 977 1.77 15.50 10.04
CA ASP A 977 0.78 14.53 10.54
C ASP A 977 1.18 14.00 11.93
N LEU A 978 2.47 13.73 12.17
CA LEU A 978 3.00 13.36 13.48
C LEU A 978 2.81 14.48 14.52
N TYR A 979 3.06 15.74 14.14
CA TYR A 979 2.80 16.89 15.02
C TYR A 979 1.30 17.00 15.36
N TYR A 980 0.41 16.74 14.40
CA TYR A 980 -1.03 16.68 14.65
C TYR A 980 -1.42 15.51 15.57
N ALA A 981 -0.81 14.32 15.42
CA ALA A 981 -1.07 13.16 16.26
C ALA A 981 -0.67 13.40 17.74
N LEU A 982 0.47 14.04 17.97
CA LEU A 982 0.97 14.37 19.31
C LEU A 982 0.24 15.57 19.94
N TYR A 983 0.04 16.66 19.20
CA TYR A 983 -0.36 17.97 19.74
C TYR A 983 -1.69 18.52 19.20
N GLY A 984 -2.14 18.04 18.05
CA GLY A 984 -3.34 18.55 17.35
C GLY A 984 -3.10 19.90 16.65
N SER A 985 -4.20 20.62 16.36
CA SER A 985 -4.15 21.87 15.61
C SER A 985 -3.66 23.08 16.43
N LYS A 986 -3.75 22.98 17.77
CA LYS A 986 -3.52 24.08 18.74
C LYS A 986 -2.08 24.09 19.27
N ARG A 987 -1.69 25.20 19.91
CA ARG A 987 -0.36 25.38 20.51
C ARG A 987 -0.08 24.31 21.59
N PRO A 988 1.06 23.60 21.56
CA PRO A 988 1.40 22.56 22.54
C PRO A 988 1.33 23.02 24.00
N ASN A 989 0.86 22.12 24.88
CA ASN A 989 0.68 22.40 26.32
C ASN A 989 2.01 22.60 27.05
N CYS A 990 3.07 21.87 26.68
CA CYS A 990 4.41 21.99 27.26
C CYS A 990 5.03 23.38 27.06
N LEU A 991 4.83 24.03 25.91
CA LEU A 991 5.27 25.42 25.68
C LEU A 991 4.55 26.39 26.61
N GLN A 992 3.22 26.24 26.76
CA GLN A 992 2.42 27.07 27.68
C GLN A 992 2.84 26.87 29.15
N ALA A 993 3.15 25.63 29.54
CA ALA A 993 3.63 25.32 30.88
C ALA A 993 5.04 25.90 31.14
N GLY A 994 5.95 25.82 30.15
CA GLY A 994 7.30 26.38 30.23
C GLY A 994 7.33 27.91 30.27
N GLU A 995 6.47 28.57 29.49
CA GLU A 995 6.28 30.03 29.55
C GLU A 995 5.67 30.46 30.90
N ASN A 996 4.64 29.76 31.40
CA ASN A 996 4.07 30.06 32.71
C ASN A 996 5.08 29.83 33.85
N GLN A 997 5.86 28.74 33.81
CA GLN A 997 6.93 28.52 34.80
C GLN A 997 8.04 29.57 34.71
N SER A 998 8.41 30.01 33.51
CA SER A 998 9.36 31.11 33.32
C SER A 998 8.80 32.41 33.87
N PHE A 999 7.55 32.75 33.55
CA PHE A 999 6.86 33.93 34.07
C PHE A 999 6.76 33.93 35.60
N TYR A 1000 6.44 32.79 36.23
CA TYR A 1000 6.49 32.67 37.69
C TYR A 1000 7.92 32.75 38.26
N LYS A 1001 8.92 32.23 37.54
CA LYS A 1001 10.33 32.25 37.96
C LYS A 1001 10.95 33.64 37.81
N ASP A 1002 10.51 34.42 36.85
CA ASP A 1002 10.89 35.82 36.67
C ASP A 1002 10.09 36.72 37.62
N LEU A 1003 8.80 36.47 37.91
CA LEU A 1003 8.09 37.09 39.04
C LEU A 1003 8.81 36.83 40.38
N MET A 1004 9.38 35.63 40.56
CA MET A 1004 10.18 35.27 41.73
C MET A 1004 11.60 35.86 41.69
N LYS A 1005 12.13 36.26 40.53
CA LYS A 1005 13.35 37.07 40.46
C LYS A 1005 13.06 38.53 40.77
N ASP A 1006 11.96 39.09 40.28
CA ASP A 1006 11.56 40.47 40.53
C ASP A 1006 11.16 40.66 42.00
N ASN A 1007 10.49 39.68 42.62
CA ASN A 1007 10.28 39.66 44.06
C ASN A 1007 11.60 39.46 44.85
N ASN A 1008 12.61 38.78 44.30
CA ASN A 1008 13.94 38.66 44.93
C ASN A 1008 14.86 39.87 44.67
N SER A 1009 14.60 40.70 43.65
CA SER A 1009 15.25 42.00 43.47
C SER A 1009 14.61 43.08 44.35
N SER A 1010 13.47 42.77 44.98
CA SER A 1010 12.68 43.72 45.79
C SER A 1010 12.15 43.14 47.12
N VAL A 1011 13.05 42.73 48.03
CA VAL A 1011 13.08 43.22 49.44
C VAL A 1011 14.29 42.64 50.20
N GLY A 1012 15.28 43.50 50.44
CA GLY A 1012 16.39 43.24 51.36
C GLY A 1012 16.11 43.78 52.77
N SER A 1013 15.21 43.12 53.52
CA SER A 1013 14.94 43.32 54.96
C SER A 1013 14.50 44.72 55.45
N VAL A 1014 13.27 44.79 55.97
CA VAL A 1014 13.01 45.46 57.25
C VAL A 1014 12.14 44.54 58.13
N THR A 1015 12.78 43.85 59.06
CA THR A 1015 12.15 43.33 60.28
C THR A 1015 11.69 44.51 61.16
N GLY A 1016 10.61 44.46 61.94
CA GLY A 1016 9.72 43.35 62.30
C GLY A 1016 9.45 43.38 63.82
N SER A 1017 8.21 43.54 64.25
CA SER A 1017 7.84 43.58 65.69
C SER A 1017 7.07 42.33 66.10
N PHE A 1018 7.74 41.45 66.83
CA PHE A 1018 7.20 40.22 67.44
C PHE A 1018 6.63 40.52 68.85
N LYS A 1019 6.58 39.58 69.81
CA LYS A 1019 5.53 38.52 69.93
C LYS A 1019 5.59 37.75 71.29
N LYS A 1020 4.75 38.05 72.31
CA LYS A 1020 4.57 37.18 73.51
C LYS A 1020 3.13 36.79 73.91
N THR A 1021 2.26 37.68 74.42
CA THR A 1021 0.82 37.36 74.65
C THR A 1021 -0.03 37.14 73.38
N SER A 1022 0.13 37.87 72.28
CA SER A 1022 1.33 37.89 71.43
C SER A 1022 2.02 39.26 71.25
N ASP A 1023 2.31 39.94 72.38
CA ASP A 1023 3.04 41.22 72.61
C ASP A 1023 4.31 41.61 71.80
N SER A 1024 4.38 42.91 71.45
CA SER A 1024 5.50 43.86 71.67
C SER A 1024 6.79 43.93 70.80
N LYS A 1025 6.80 44.99 69.95
CA LYS A 1025 7.87 46.05 69.82
C LYS A 1025 9.21 45.68 69.12
N SER A 1026 10.01 46.59 68.52
CA SER A 1026 9.79 47.88 67.80
C SER A 1026 11.14 48.49 67.28
N HIS A 1027 11.14 49.27 66.18
CA HIS A 1027 12.18 50.22 65.68
C HIS A 1027 13.32 49.75 64.73
N LEU A 1028 13.97 50.77 64.14
CA LEU A 1028 14.96 50.92 63.03
C LEU A 1028 16.12 51.83 63.54
N PRO A 1029 17.21 52.22 62.81
CA PRO A 1029 17.76 51.86 61.47
C PRO A 1029 19.33 51.66 61.46
N THR A 1030 20.00 52.06 60.34
CA THR A 1030 21.36 52.70 60.18
C THR A 1030 22.59 51.95 59.57
N GLN A 1031 22.80 52.21 58.26
CA GLN A 1031 23.98 52.88 57.62
C GLN A 1031 25.23 52.17 57.01
N THR A 1032 25.67 52.78 55.89
CA THR A 1032 27.03 53.04 55.33
C THR A 1032 27.87 52.01 54.54
N ASN A 1033 27.83 52.18 53.19
CA ASN A 1033 28.90 52.72 52.32
C ASN A 1033 30.02 51.87 51.62
N THR A 1034 30.13 52.17 50.30
CA THR A 1034 31.34 52.47 49.46
C THR A 1034 32.30 51.40 48.90
N LEU A 1035 32.24 51.29 47.55
CA LEU A 1035 33.30 51.54 46.54
C LEU A 1035 34.35 50.48 46.10
N ASP A 1036 34.77 50.72 44.83
CA ASP A 1036 36.02 50.39 44.11
C ASP A 1036 36.36 48.98 43.56
N ASN A 1037 36.40 48.93 42.20
CA ASN A 1037 37.40 48.38 41.26
C ASN A 1037 37.94 46.92 41.28
N GLU A 1038 38.28 46.52 40.04
CA GLU A 1038 39.09 45.40 39.51
C GLU A 1038 40.47 45.13 40.19
N PRO A 1039 41.26 44.07 39.83
CA PRO A 1039 41.10 43.05 38.76
C PRO A 1039 41.38 41.55 39.16
N GLN A 1040 41.35 40.66 38.15
CA GLN A 1040 42.15 39.43 37.90
C GLN A 1040 42.93 38.72 39.05
N GLU A 1041 42.87 37.38 39.14
CA GLU A 1041 43.88 36.48 38.48
C GLU A 1041 43.51 34.96 38.46
N ARG A 1042 44.48 34.03 38.45
CA ARG A 1042 44.40 32.64 37.90
C ARG A 1042 44.81 31.49 38.86
N GLN A 1043 44.19 30.30 38.68
CA GLN A 1043 44.78 28.94 38.89
C GLN A 1043 45.16 28.53 40.35
N LYS A 1044 45.37 27.26 40.80
CA LYS A 1044 45.40 25.87 40.22
C LYS A 1044 45.05 24.78 41.33
N PRO A 1045 45.30 23.43 41.27
CA PRO A 1045 44.35 22.42 41.81
C PRO A 1045 44.93 21.26 42.70
N ALA A 1046 44.09 20.27 43.05
CA ALA A 1046 44.40 18.87 43.44
C ALA A 1046 43.16 17.97 43.13
N MET A 1047 43.17 16.67 42.74
CA MET A 1047 43.87 15.43 43.16
C MET A 1047 43.39 14.83 44.52
N VAL A 1048 43.07 13.52 44.68
CA VAL A 1048 42.92 12.41 43.72
C VAL A 1048 42.19 11.15 44.29
N THR A 1049 41.59 10.31 43.42
CA THR A 1049 41.30 8.83 43.50
C THR A 1049 40.62 8.15 44.71
N ILE A 1050 39.57 7.34 44.42
CA ILE A 1050 39.49 5.87 44.72
C ILE A 1050 38.51 5.19 43.75
N LYS A 1051 38.81 3.96 43.32
CA LYS A 1051 37.99 3.16 42.37
C LYS A 1051 36.95 2.29 43.08
N ARG A 1052 35.84 1.99 42.38
CA ARG A 1052 35.25 0.64 42.36
C ARG A 1052 34.54 0.37 41.03
N THR A 1053 34.89 -0.74 40.40
CA THR A 1053 34.27 -1.28 39.19
C THR A 1053 33.33 -2.42 39.55
N ALA A 1054 32.20 -2.52 38.86
CA ALA A 1054 31.32 -3.69 38.88
C ALA A 1054 30.91 -4.00 37.44
N THR A 1055 31.56 -5.00 36.84
CA THR A 1055 31.15 -5.63 35.59
C THR A 1055 30.36 -6.88 35.95
N GLU A 1056 29.06 -6.90 35.65
CA GLU A 1056 28.25 -8.11 35.74
C GLU A 1056 28.22 -8.78 34.35
N ALA A 1057 28.87 -9.92 34.25
CA ALA A 1057 28.85 -10.78 33.06
C ALA A 1057 27.78 -11.88 33.25
N PHE A 1058 27.19 -12.33 32.15
CA PHE A 1058 26.27 -13.47 32.14
C PHE A 1058 27.04 -14.76 31.78
N GLU A 1059 27.01 -15.75 32.66
CA GLU A 1059 27.51 -17.11 32.40
C GLU A 1059 26.33 -18.09 32.23
N VAL A 1060 26.19 -18.70 31.05
CA VAL A 1060 25.33 -19.89 30.85
C VAL A 1060 25.94 -20.85 29.81
N GLY A 1061 26.77 -21.80 30.28
CA GLY A 1061 27.15 -23.00 29.52
C GLY A 1061 28.31 -22.88 28.53
N ASP A 1062 28.96 -24.02 28.27
CA ASP A 1062 30.20 -24.11 27.50
C ASP A 1062 29.99 -24.16 25.98
N GLU A 1063 29.96 -23.00 25.31
CA GLU A 1063 30.54 -22.86 23.96
C GLU A 1063 30.85 -21.39 23.62
N ILE A 1064 32.12 -21.08 23.33
CA ILE A 1064 32.61 -19.69 23.18
C ILE A 1064 32.50 -19.23 21.72
N ILE A 1065 31.50 -18.42 21.40
CA ILE A 1065 31.45 -17.67 20.13
C ILE A 1065 32.33 -16.41 20.27
N LYS A 1066 33.62 -16.54 19.91
CA LYS A 1066 34.45 -15.37 19.60
C LYS A 1066 34.00 -14.76 18.28
N LEU A 1067 33.81 -13.45 18.26
CA LEU A 1067 33.65 -12.65 17.04
C LEU A 1067 34.69 -11.51 17.05
N GLU A 1068 35.94 -11.88 16.80
CA GLU A 1068 37.05 -10.94 16.67
C GLU A 1068 37.03 -10.35 15.25
N ARG A 1069 36.79 -9.04 15.14
CA ARG A 1069 37.25 -8.24 14.00
C ARG A 1069 37.83 -6.94 14.54
N SER A 1070 39.15 -6.81 14.43
CA SER A 1070 39.94 -5.74 15.01
C SER A 1070 40.16 -4.62 14.01
N GLU A 1071 39.67 -3.43 14.31
CA GLU A 1071 40.10 -2.18 13.67
C GLU A 1071 40.46 -1.18 14.76
N GLU A 1072 41.74 -0.84 14.85
CA GLU A 1072 42.25 0.16 15.80
C GLU A 1072 42.08 1.56 15.20
N ILE A 1073 41.24 2.40 15.83
CA ILE A 1073 41.17 3.82 15.52
C ILE A 1073 41.65 4.61 16.73
N THR A 1074 42.92 5.02 16.68
CA THR A 1074 43.53 5.90 17.68
C THR A 1074 43.00 7.33 17.52
N VAL A 1075 42.15 7.78 18.45
CA VAL A 1075 41.75 9.19 18.56
C VAL A 1075 42.71 9.91 19.50
N LEU A 1076 43.48 10.86 18.96
CA LEU A 1076 44.30 11.80 19.72
C LEU A 1076 43.60 13.17 19.73
N ASP A 1077 43.20 13.62 20.92
CA ASP A 1077 42.71 14.99 21.14
C ASP A 1077 43.87 15.93 21.45
N GLU A 1078 44.24 16.82 20.52
CA GLU A 1078 44.86 18.12 20.85
C GLU A 1078 44.23 19.25 19.99
N PRO A 1079 43.98 20.46 20.56
CA PRO A 1079 43.17 21.48 19.88
C PRO A 1079 43.94 22.72 19.40
N VAL A 1080 43.48 23.29 18.27
CA VAL A 1080 43.73 24.68 17.77
C VAL A 1080 45.17 25.01 17.30
N ASN A 1081 45.34 25.30 16.00
CA ASN A 1081 45.33 26.69 15.50
C ASN A 1081 45.23 26.78 13.96
N VAL A 1082 44.91 27.96 13.42
CA VAL A 1082 44.89 28.28 11.98
C VAL A 1082 45.96 29.32 11.67
N GLN A 1083 46.89 29.04 10.76
CA GLN A 1083 47.62 30.09 10.03
C GLN A 1083 48.33 29.64 8.74
N ALA A 1084 48.03 30.39 7.67
CA ALA A 1084 48.97 30.99 6.72
C ALA A 1084 50.01 30.16 5.91
N TYR A 1085 49.80 30.19 4.58
CA TYR A 1085 50.78 30.41 3.50
C TYR A 1085 51.76 29.30 3.04
N ASP A 1086 51.94 29.29 1.71
CA ASP A 1086 53.11 28.92 0.88
C ASP A 1086 53.84 27.57 1.05
N SER A 1087 54.33 26.88 0.03
CA SER A 1087 54.31 26.92 -1.44
C SER A 1087 55.35 25.86 -1.92
N GLU A 1088 55.67 25.86 -3.22
CA GLU A 1088 56.94 25.38 -3.80
C GLU A 1088 57.47 23.94 -3.59
N THR A 1089 56.94 23.05 -4.45
CA THR A 1089 57.69 22.31 -5.49
C THR A 1089 58.75 21.23 -5.19
N LYS A 1090 58.79 20.30 -6.16
CA LYS A 1090 59.89 19.41 -6.60
C LYS A 1090 60.16 18.21 -5.70
N VAL A 1091 60.03 16.96 -6.18
CA VAL A 1091 60.62 16.32 -7.39
C VAL A 1091 62.13 16.29 -7.32
N ASN A 1092 62.73 15.10 -7.10
CA ASN A 1092 63.59 14.55 -8.15
C ASN A 1092 63.99 13.06 -8.00
N VAL A 1093 64.34 12.51 -9.17
CA VAL A 1093 65.45 11.56 -9.44
C VAL A 1093 65.30 10.06 -9.10
N LEU A 1094 65.04 9.32 -10.19
CA LEU A 1094 65.80 8.16 -10.74
C LEU A 1094 65.93 6.87 -9.89
N GLN A 1095 65.54 5.67 -10.37
CA GLN A 1095 65.91 4.93 -11.61
C GLN A 1095 67.31 4.28 -11.52
N ALA A 1096 67.35 2.95 -11.59
CA ALA A 1096 68.33 2.13 -12.33
C ALA A 1096 68.03 0.62 -12.16
N ASP A 1097 67.90 -0.09 -13.28
CA ASP A 1097 68.64 -1.32 -13.65
C ASP A 1097 68.51 -2.61 -12.78
N GLU A 1098 68.55 -3.85 -13.31
CA GLU A 1098 68.70 -4.29 -14.71
C GLU A 1098 68.14 -5.71 -14.96
N ASP A 1099 68.21 -6.10 -16.24
CA ASP A 1099 68.48 -7.44 -16.77
C ASP A 1099 67.40 -8.53 -17.03
N ALA A 1100 67.29 -8.77 -18.35
CA ALA A 1100 67.44 -10.07 -19.01
C ALA A 1100 66.22 -10.91 -19.41
N ARG A 1101 66.42 -11.68 -20.49
CA ARG A 1101 65.41 -12.39 -21.29
C ARG A 1101 65.75 -13.87 -21.46
N ASP A 1102 64.73 -14.63 -21.86
CA ASP A 1102 64.68 -15.37 -23.15
C ASP A 1102 64.41 -16.90 -23.17
N THR A 1103 63.58 -17.26 -24.15
CA THR A 1103 63.35 -18.52 -24.89
C THR A 1103 63.45 -19.96 -24.30
N HIS A 1104 62.29 -20.65 -24.40
CA HIS A 1104 62.09 -22.01 -24.99
C HIS A 1104 62.36 -23.36 -24.24
N GLN A 1105 61.72 -24.41 -24.80
CA GLN A 1105 61.91 -25.88 -24.66
C GLN A 1105 61.41 -26.68 -23.42
N ALA A 1106 60.14 -27.10 -23.50
CA ALA A 1106 59.68 -28.49 -23.71
C ALA A 1106 60.28 -29.75 -23.01
N THR A 1107 59.37 -30.69 -22.72
CA THR A 1107 59.46 -32.20 -22.68
C THR A 1107 59.43 -32.99 -21.35
N LYS A 1108 58.33 -33.76 -21.22
CA LYS A 1108 58.20 -35.20 -20.87
C LYS A 1108 58.81 -35.77 -19.57
N ARG A 1109 57.97 -36.51 -18.82
CA ARG A 1109 58.00 -37.99 -18.55
C ARG A 1109 56.81 -38.34 -17.61
N LEU A 1110 56.15 -39.51 -17.61
CA LEU A 1110 56.03 -40.67 -18.53
C LEU A 1110 54.86 -41.59 -18.07
N LYS A 1111 54.02 -42.10 -18.99
CA LYS A 1111 53.18 -43.35 -18.90
C LYS A 1111 52.08 -43.45 -17.79
N SER A 1112 51.01 -44.26 -17.90
CA SER A 1112 50.34 -45.05 -18.98
C SER A 1112 49.01 -45.61 -18.40
N GLU A 1113 47.98 -46.11 -19.10
CA GLU A 1113 47.57 -46.14 -20.52
C GLU A 1113 46.10 -46.64 -20.65
N MET A 1114 45.42 -46.25 -21.75
CA MET A 1114 44.27 -46.94 -22.42
C MET A 1114 42.88 -46.97 -21.71
N TYR A 1115 41.73 -46.85 -22.42
CA TYR A 1115 41.47 -46.65 -23.86
C TYR A 1115 40.07 -46.06 -24.16
N ALA A 1116 39.96 -45.35 -25.30
CA ALA A 1116 38.80 -45.21 -26.23
C ALA A 1116 37.43 -44.66 -25.73
N GLU A 1117 36.66 -43.90 -26.53
CA GLU A 1117 36.87 -43.24 -27.84
C GLU A 1117 35.87 -42.08 -28.05
N ASP A 1118 36.34 -40.98 -28.64
CA ASP A 1118 35.83 -40.16 -29.77
C ASP A 1118 34.36 -40.29 -30.28
N ASP A 1119 33.71 -39.30 -30.93
CA ASP A 1119 33.89 -37.82 -31.04
C ASP A 1119 32.68 -37.19 -31.81
N ASN A 1120 32.54 -35.86 -31.76
CA ASN A 1120 31.93 -34.93 -32.73
C ASN A 1120 30.48 -35.10 -33.32
N SER A 1121 29.63 -34.14 -32.90
CA SER A 1121 28.98 -33.13 -33.79
C SER A 1121 27.58 -33.32 -34.45
N SER A 1122 26.97 -32.15 -34.69
CA SER A 1122 25.98 -31.80 -35.74
C SER A 1122 24.47 -32.12 -35.56
N THR A 1123 23.72 -31.04 -35.32
CA THR A 1123 22.41 -30.65 -35.89
C THR A 1123 21.60 -31.66 -36.74
N MET A 1124 20.30 -31.84 -36.40
CA MET A 1124 19.18 -31.31 -37.22
C MET A 1124 17.79 -31.44 -36.55
N LEU A 1125 16.80 -30.80 -37.18
CA LEU A 1125 15.33 -30.96 -36.98
C LEU A 1125 14.89 -32.40 -37.36
N ASP A 1126 13.74 -32.96 -36.94
CA ASP A 1126 12.38 -32.51 -37.29
C ASP A 1126 11.26 -33.30 -36.54
N VAL A 1127 9.99 -33.00 -36.87
CA VAL A 1127 8.71 -33.51 -36.33
C VAL A 1127 8.46 -35.02 -36.51
N GLY A 1128 7.74 -35.63 -35.56
CA GLY A 1128 7.12 -36.96 -35.73
C GLY A 1128 6.09 -37.31 -34.63
N ASP A 1129 4.80 -37.28 -34.95
CA ASP A 1129 3.68 -37.53 -34.01
C ASP A 1129 3.13 -38.99 -34.06
N SER A 1130 2.34 -39.34 -33.04
CA SER A 1130 1.13 -40.18 -33.08
C SER A 1130 1.12 -41.64 -32.55
N THR A 1131 -0.09 -42.03 -32.11
CA THR A 1131 -0.67 -43.39 -31.93
C THR A 1131 -0.65 -44.14 -30.57
N ARG A 1132 -1.75 -43.93 -29.81
CA ARG A 1132 -2.85 -44.89 -29.50
C ARG A 1132 -2.63 -46.24 -28.71
N TYR A 1133 -3.55 -46.43 -27.75
CA TYR A 1133 -4.33 -47.64 -27.36
C TYR A 1133 -3.74 -48.78 -26.49
N GLU A 1134 -4.22 -48.79 -25.22
CA GLU A 1134 -4.95 -49.86 -24.49
C GLU A 1134 -4.57 -51.37 -24.51
N SER A 1135 -4.82 -51.99 -23.33
CA SER A 1135 -5.15 -53.42 -23.09
C SER A 1135 -4.00 -54.46 -23.19
N SER A 1136 -4.07 -55.68 -22.64
CA SER A 1136 -4.65 -56.26 -21.39
C SER A 1136 -4.25 -57.75 -21.27
N HIS A 1137 -4.21 -58.36 -20.06
CA HIS A 1137 -4.69 -59.74 -19.72
C HIS A 1137 -4.13 -60.32 -18.38
N GLU A 1138 -5.03 -60.95 -17.60
CA GLU A 1138 -5.04 -62.29 -16.95
C GLU A 1138 -3.75 -63.11 -16.61
N GLU A 1139 -3.71 -64.17 -15.77
CA GLU A 1139 -4.76 -65.00 -15.10
C GLU A 1139 -4.27 -65.75 -13.81
N GLY A 1140 -5.20 -66.19 -12.93
CA GLY A 1140 -5.15 -67.46 -12.16
C GLY A 1140 -4.40 -67.54 -10.80
N LYS A 1141 -4.58 -68.59 -9.94
CA LYS A 1141 -5.64 -69.62 -9.80
C LYS A 1141 -5.50 -70.49 -8.51
N LEU A 1142 -6.62 -70.82 -7.81
CA LEU A 1142 -6.84 -71.99 -6.89
C LEU A 1142 -6.11 -71.98 -5.49
N LYS A 1143 -6.48 -72.72 -4.40
CA LYS A 1143 -7.59 -73.66 -4.06
C LYS A 1143 -7.79 -73.88 -2.52
N SER A 1144 -8.98 -74.36 -2.12
CA SER A 1144 -9.35 -75.14 -0.88
C SER A 1144 -9.09 -74.55 0.55
N GLY A 1145 -9.86 -74.92 1.60
CA GLY A 1145 -11.12 -75.68 1.65
C GLY A 1145 -11.54 -76.21 3.05
N GLU A 1146 -12.80 -75.95 3.44
CA GLU A 1146 -13.62 -76.56 4.52
C GLU A 1146 -13.15 -76.49 6.02
N GLY A 1147 -14.05 -76.41 7.00
CA GLY A 1147 -15.50 -76.20 6.89
C GLY A 1147 -16.28 -76.11 8.22
N GLY A 1148 -17.27 -75.19 8.28
CA GLY A 1148 -18.37 -75.26 9.25
C GLY A 1148 -19.09 -73.94 9.58
N LEU A 1149 -19.90 -73.84 10.64
CA LEU A 1149 -21.13 -74.54 11.09
C LEU A 1149 -21.78 -73.63 12.19
N LYS A 1150 -23.09 -73.54 12.50
CA LYS A 1150 -24.36 -74.07 11.96
C LYS A 1150 -25.53 -73.14 12.45
N LYS A 1151 -26.31 -72.51 11.55
CA LYS A 1151 -27.64 -71.83 11.78
C LYS A 1151 -27.57 -70.41 12.43
N LYS A 1152 -28.45 -69.42 12.14
CA LYS A 1152 -29.61 -69.21 11.21
C LYS A 1152 -29.77 -67.66 11.00
N LYS A 1153 -30.64 -67.06 10.16
CA LYS A 1153 -31.85 -67.54 9.43
C LYS A 1153 -31.97 -67.13 7.93
N LYS A 1154 -32.38 -65.90 7.58
CA LYS A 1154 -32.80 -65.45 6.22
C LYS A 1154 -32.75 -63.89 6.08
N LYS A 1155 -32.60 -63.17 4.94
CA LYS A 1155 -32.95 -63.33 3.49
C LYS A 1155 -34.45 -63.12 3.16
N GLU A 1156 -34.91 -62.57 2.03
CA GLU A 1156 -34.37 -62.08 0.72
C GLU A 1156 -35.28 -60.88 0.24
N LYS A 1157 -34.98 -59.93 -0.67
CA LYS A 1157 -34.10 -59.74 -1.87
C LYS A 1157 -34.78 -60.04 -3.24
N LYS A 1158 -34.56 -59.17 -4.25
CA LYS A 1158 -34.95 -59.23 -5.72
C LYS A 1158 -36.37 -58.69 -6.09
N LYS A 1159 -36.72 -58.25 -7.33
CA LYS A 1159 -36.02 -57.65 -8.53
C LYS A 1159 -37.06 -57.16 -9.61
N HIS A 1160 -36.62 -56.30 -10.55
CA HIS A 1160 -37.02 -56.17 -11.99
C HIS A 1160 -38.33 -55.48 -12.49
N LYS A 1161 -38.13 -54.38 -13.27
CA LYS A 1161 -38.58 -54.06 -14.67
C LYS A 1161 -40.05 -53.87 -15.13
N HIS A 1162 -40.21 -52.88 -16.03
CA HIS A 1162 -41.10 -52.73 -17.23
C HIS A 1162 -42.43 -51.92 -17.22
N LYS A 1163 -42.37 -50.73 -17.87
CA LYS A 1163 -43.21 -50.16 -18.97
C LYS A 1163 -44.77 -50.18 -18.99
N HIS A 1164 -45.30 -48.96 -19.26
CA HIS A 1164 -46.41 -48.56 -20.19
C HIS A 1164 -47.89 -48.36 -19.76
N LYS A 1165 -48.35 -47.12 -20.05
CA LYS A 1165 -49.64 -46.67 -20.68
C LYS A 1165 -50.95 -46.55 -19.86
N HIS A 1166 -51.78 -45.65 -20.42
CA HIS A 1166 -53.14 -45.13 -20.10
C HIS A 1166 -54.22 -46.20 -19.77
N LYS A 1167 -55.47 -45.88 -19.34
CA LYS A 1167 -56.33 -44.69 -19.62
C LYS A 1167 -57.51 -44.50 -18.65
N HIS A 1168 -58.14 -43.32 -18.69
CA HIS A 1168 -59.39 -42.84 -18.03
C HIS A 1168 -60.43 -43.84 -17.51
N THR A 1169 -61.08 -43.47 -16.39
CA THR A 1169 -62.51 -43.05 -16.29
C THR A 1169 -62.76 -42.47 -14.87
N LYS A 1170 -63.86 -41.77 -14.51
CA LYS A 1170 -65.21 -41.60 -15.09
C LYS A 1170 -65.92 -40.34 -14.51
N ASP A 1171 -67.10 -40.00 -15.06
CA ASP A 1171 -68.24 -39.31 -14.41
C ASP A 1171 -68.04 -37.82 -13.94
N LYS A 1172 -69.01 -36.90 -14.01
CA LYS A 1172 -70.26 -36.78 -14.82
C LYS A 1172 -70.91 -35.38 -14.65
N ASP A 1173 -71.71 -34.97 -15.65
CA ASP A 1173 -72.90 -34.08 -15.57
C ASP A 1173 -72.78 -32.66 -14.90
N LYS A 1174 -73.55 -31.61 -15.27
CA LYS A 1174 -74.18 -31.20 -16.55
C LYS A 1174 -74.77 -29.79 -16.42
N ASP A 1175 -74.83 -29.03 -17.53
CA ASP A 1175 -75.75 -27.90 -17.79
C ASP A 1175 -75.67 -26.68 -16.81
N LYS A 1176 -76.19 -25.46 -17.02
CA LYS A 1176 -76.65 -24.56 -18.12
C LYS A 1176 -76.88 -23.16 -17.45
N GLU A 1177 -77.04 -21.99 -18.08
CA GLU A 1177 -77.10 -21.52 -19.48
C GLU A 1177 -76.86 -19.98 -19.54
N ARG A 1178 -76.22 -19.46 -20.61
CA ARG A 1178 -76.58 -18.25 -21.43
C ARG A 1178 -76.81 -16.86 -20.73
N LYS A 1179 -76.71 -15.68 -21.38
CA LYS A 1179 -76.59 -15.29 -22.82
C LYS A 1179 -76.15 -13.82 -23.00
N ASP A 1180 -75.60 -13.48 -24.18
CA ASP A 1180 -75.78 -12.23 -24.99
C ASP A 1180 -75.53 -10.81 -24.35
N LYS A 1181 -75.04 -9.75 -25.05
CA LYS A 1181 -74.68 -9.56 -26.49
C LYS A 1181 -73.84 -8.28 -26.81
N ASP A 1182 -73.47 -8.20 -28.10
CA ASP A 1182 -73.06 -7.04 -28.94
C ASP A 1182 -71.71 -6.33 -28.64
N LYS A 1183 -70.73 -6.20 -29.56
CA LYS A 1183 -70.67 -5.68 -30.97
C LYS A 1183 -70.74 -4.13 -31.03
N ARG A 1184 -69.95 -3.42 -31.83
CA ARG A 1184 -69.29 -3.77 -33.12
C ARG A 1184 -68.02 -2.92 -33.44
N ASP A 1185 -67.31 -3.33 -34.49
CA ASP A 1185 -66.05 -2.89 -35.17
C ASP A 1185 -66.09 -1.43 -35.75
N PRO A 1186 -65.04 -0.81 -36.42
CA PRO A 1186 -63.94 -1.46 -37.18
C PRO A 1186 -62.56 -0.75 -37.46
N HIS A 1187 -61.69 -1.52 -38.17
CA HIS A 1187 -60.72 -1.14 -39.23
C HIS A 1187 -59.25 -0.61 -38.97
N ILE A 1188 -58.29 -1.55 -39.20
CA ILE A 1188 -57.20 -1.54 -40.23
C ILE A 1188 -55.81 -0.84 -40.03
N SER A 1189 -54.76 -1.66 -40.26
CA SER A 1189 -53.39 -1.41 -40.79
C SER A 1189 -52.23 -0.75 -39.99
N ARG A 1190 -51.17 -1.56 -39.80
CA ARG A 1190 -49.71 -1.27 -39.97
C ARG A 1190 -49.05 -0.22 -39.03
N LEU A 1191 -47.76 -0.29 -38.64
CA LEU A 1191 -46.61 -1.13 -39.07
C LEU A 1191 -45.62 -1.39 -37.89
N GLN A 1192 -44.67 -2.30 -38.14
CA GLN A 1192 -43.50 -2.74 -37.36
C GLN A 1192 -42.89 -1.82 -36.25
N ALA A 1193 -42.61 -2.45 -35.10
CA ALA A 1193 -41.33 -2.40 -34.39
C ALA A 1193 -41.13 -3.74 -33.62
N ARG A 1194 -39.91 -4.08 -33.16
CA ARG A 1194 -39.55 -5.43 -32.71
C ARG A 1194 -38.57 -5.44 -31.54
N GLU A 1195 -39.06 -5.75 -30.35
CA GLU A 1195 -38.24 -6.16 -29.21
C GLU A 1195 -38.75 -7.50 -28.67
N THR A 1196 -37.88 -8.51 -28.62
CA THR A 1196 -38.19 -9.86 -28.12
C THR A 1196 -37.17 -10.23 -27.07
N ALA A 1197 -37.59 -10.24 -25.80
CA ALA A 1197 -36.78 -10.74 -24.69
C ALA A 1197 -36.72 -12.28 -24.70
N THR A 1198 -35.54 -12.82 -24.42
CA THR A 1198 -35.27 -14.22 -23.99
C THR A 1198 -33.84 -14.27 -23.38
N PRO A 1199 -33.46 -15.30 -22.60
CA PRO A 1199 -32.91 -15.04 -21.26
C PRO A 1199 -31.49 -15.58 -20.99
N ASP A 1200 -31.00 -15.32 -19.77
CA ASP A 1200 -29.80 -15.92 -19.19
C ASP A 1200 -29.87 -17.46 -19.11
N THR A 1201 -28.76 -18.14 -19.42
CA THR A 1201 -28.52 -19.55 -19.02
C THR A 1201 -27.06 -19.79 -18.66
N LEU A 1202 -26.85 -20.82 -17.81
CA LEU A 1202 -25.58 -21.15 -17.15
C LEU A 1202 -24.63 -22.00 -18.01
N SER A 1203 -23.39 -22.10 -17.55
CA SER A 1203 -22.29 -22.83 -18.17
C SER A 1203 -22.25 -24.35 -17.88
N SER A 1204 -21.37 -25.04 -18.63
CA SER A 1204 -20.57 -26.25 -18.30
C SER A 1204 -20.89 -27.57 -19.04
N ALA A 1205 -19.84 -28.39 -19.20
CA ALA A 1205 -19.73 -29.67 -19.93
C ALA A 1205 -19.86 -29.56 -21.48
N ASP A 1206 -19.17 -30.36 -22.31
CA ASP A 1206 -18.12 -31.37 -22.03
C ASP A 1206 -17.17 -31.55 -23.25
N SER A 1207 -16.12 -32.36 -23.11
CA SER A 1207 -15.04 -32.50 -24.12
C SER A 1207 -15.31 -33.45 -25.30
N SER A 1208 -14.67 -33.14 -26.46
CA SER A 1208 -14.04 -34.05 -27.46
C SER A 1208 -14.57 -34.13 -28.91
N ASN A 1209 -13.57 -34.21 -29.82
CA ASN A 1209 -13.53 -34.79 -31.18
C ASN A 1209 -14.08 -34.08 -32.45
N SER A 1210 -13.13 -33.88 -33.38
CA SER A 1210 -13.20 -34.00 -34.85
C SER A 1210 -14.14 -33.11 -35.69
N ASN A 1211 -13.55 -32.21 -36.46
CA ASN A 1211 -13.26 -32.48 -37.89
C ASN A 1211 -12.14 -31.58 -38.44
N SER A 1212 -11.65 -31.87 -39.65
CA SER A 1212 -10.38 -31.39 -40.22
C SER A 1212 -10.51 -30.71 -41.60
N LEU A 1213 -9.38 -30.16 -42.08
CA LEU A 1213 -9.11 -29.58 -43.42
C LEU A 1213 -9.59 -28.13 -43.66
N PRO A 1214 -8.91 -27.36 -44.54
CA PRO A 1214 -7.46 -27.35 -44.86
C PRO A 1214 -6.86 -25.91 -44.87
N PRO A 1215 -5.52 -25.75 -44.89
CA PRO A 1215 -4.88 -24.44 -45.07
C PRO A 1215 -4.93 -23.95 -46.54
N MET A 1216 -4.85 -22.63 -46.73
CA MET A 1216 -4.55 -21.94 -48.00
C MET A 1216 -3.30 -21.06 -47.81
N ASN A 1217 -2.54 -20.89 -48.88
CA ASN A 1217 -1.20 -20.31 -48.87
C ASN A 1217 -1.16 -18.81 -49.24
N LEU A 1218 -0.07 -18.15 -48.81
CA LEU A 1218 0.67 -17.09 -49.52
C LEU A 1218 -0.12 -15.90 -50.09
N ASN A 1219 0.02 -14.73 -49.46
CA ASN A 1219 1.14 -13.81 -49.78
C ASN A 1219 1.45 -12.89 -48.60
#